data_AF-A0A3G6MM86-F1
#
_entry.id   AF-A0A3G6MM86-F1
#
_cell.length_a   1.000
_cell.length_b   1.000
_cell.length_c   1.000
_cell.angle_alpha   90.00
_cell.angle_beta   90.00
_cell.angle_gamma   90.00
#
_symmetry.space_group_name_H-M   'P 1'
#
loop_
_entity.id
_entity.type
_entity.pdbx_description
1 polymer ?
#
loop_
_entity_poly.entity_id
_entity_poly.type
_entity_poly.pdbx_seq_one_letter_code
_entity_poly.pdbx_strand_id
1 'polypeptide(L)'
;MKKELHYIKTAFAAEWLKTKNLGLFVLAVIFAVIAPILSFATKIIFEDSRVYNGVEKSAIHQSFLSLLSMYGEFLLILFIIISATRVAQIDHKNNGWTFLETQPLSKFSIYTGKFFVVVALFLISEILFFASTAFFASLTQAIFPQTNLDYSIDILWLIQIFLRLFVVALGVISLQMMLSIIISGFIWPFVIGILGLVLNVVANQRSLIFDFSPYNNINVTLSYPDSYELNSYFNYSEYMGIFWMIVFLLIGYVWYSCRGFKTAFIKNTQTFVRTLFGIALAVALYFFITKPIYPVKKTSETIIEGFVASSKQINEITIVSQEIEEPIAKIPVKEGNFFWKSKKNITLNNYRIIIGQKSHIFVLSKGDHLKFDIKIDPKNFKVIMKGTRKAENEFITANSNRNSKFYSWIVPQKQFTNTPEKFYREAKVEWKEGEKYLANYRTKENIYFADDFRKFQQQKNAVNMLNAIYDFQKMTSFIDKKFVPPKEFINELQSTLKKPSGILLSTQEYKNYRIKRFLPEEGTKSPDSIAFSKISKMPLGLERDQLLSYQLIKMMDLIKDEQQRNKLFLSKVGEFKDKKYGKYVAGQLQVINNQQKGKPFPAIAFFDQSGKKFNLTKFKGKYVVIDFWATWCGPCKETTPVFEYFANHYAYDDKMVFLSASIDEDKNKWKLDIKNKKTPVQQSWVEDPNALAKLGVNAIPRFMIIDREGKIYNANFPRPDDSNFQDLIDELPRKETFKLEF
;
A
#
# COMPACT_ATOMS: atom_id res chain seq x y z
N MET A 1 16.04 -48.83 -4.86
CA MET A 1 16.33 -47.45 -5.30
C MET A 1 16.84 -47.37 -6.75
N LYS A 2 18.01 -47.95 -7.10
CA LYS A 2 18.54 -47.90 -8.50
C LYS A 2 17.57 -48.42 -9.57
N LYS A 3 16.87 -49.54 -9.30
CA LYS A 3 15.86 -50.14 -10.19
C LYS A 3 14.65 -49.21 -10.43
N GLU A 4 14.11 -48.60 -9.38
CA GLU A 4 12.99 -47.64 -9.51
C GLU A 4 13.41 -46.38 -10.26
N LEU A 5 14.62 -45.86 -10.04
CA LEU A 5 15.10 -44.70 -10.79
C LEU A 5 15.18 -45.00 -12.30
N HIS A 6 15.60 -46.22 -12.66
CA HIS A 6 15.58 -46.68 -14.04
C HIS A 6 14.15 -46.76 -14.59
N TYR A 7 13.20 -47.29 -13.83
CA TYR A 7 11.79 -47.34 -14.23
C TYR A 7 11.15 -45.97 -14.40
N ILE A 8 11.44 -45.01 -13.52
CA ILE A 8 10.97 -43.63 -13.66
C ILE A 8 11.51 -43.01 -14.94
N LYS A 9 12.81 -43.22 -15.26
CA LYS A 9 13.42 -42.71 -16.49
C LYS A 9 12.73 -43.30 -17.73
N THR A 10 12.47 -44.61 -17.73
CA THR A 10 11.79 -45.29 -18.83
C THR A 10 10.34 -44.83 -18.98
N ALA A 11 9.60 -44.70 -17.87
CA ALA A 11 8.24 -44.19 -17.86
C ALA A 11 8.18 -42.74 -18.38
N PHE A 12 9.08 -41.87 -17.91
CA PHE A 12 9.20 -40.50 -18.41
C PHE A 12 9.46 -40.46 -19.92
N ALA A 13 10.41 -41.25 -20.42
CA ALA A 13 10.71 -41.28 -21.85
C ALA A 13 9.51 -41.74 -22.69
N ALA A 14 8.78 -42.76 -22.23
CA ALA A 14 7.57 -43.24 -22.89
C ALA A 14 6.45 -42.19 -22.89
N GLU A 15 6.21 -41.54 -21.75
CA GLU A 15 5.21 -40.48 -21.62
C GLU A 15 5.60 -39.23 -22.44
N TRP A 16 6.88 -38.89 -22.49
CA TRP A 16 7.40 -37.79 -23.30
C TRP A 16 7.13 -38.02 -24.79
N LEU A 17 7.34 -39.24 -25.28
CA LEU A 17 7.05 -39.59 -26.68
C LEU A 17 5.57 -39.39 -27.04
N LYS A 18 4.64 -39.64 -26.10
CA LYS A 18 3.21 -39.41 -26.32
C LYS A 18 2.87 -37.93 -26.54
N THR A 19 3.71 -37.00 -26.07
CA THR A 19 3.46 -35.57 -26.22
C THR A 19 3.63 -35.04 -27.66
N LYS A 20 4.37 -35.76 -28.52
CA LYS A 20 4.74 -35.30 -29.87
C LYS A 20 3.57 -34.85 -30.73
N ASN A 21 2.40 -35.50 -30.59
CA ASN A 21 1.21 -35.22 -31.41
C ASN A 21 0.11 -34.45 -30.67
N LEU A 22 0.38 -33.98 -29.44
CA LEU A 22 -0.62 -33.27 -28.63
C LEU A 22 -0.57 -31.75 -28.80
N GLY A 23 0.45 -31.23 -29.49
CA GLY A 23 0.69 -29.79 -29.59
C GLY A 23 1.11 -29.14 -28.27
N LEU A 24 1.38 -29.90 -27.20
CA LEU A 24 1.71 -29.35 -25.88
C LEU A 24 3.01 -28.54 -25.89
N PHE A 25 4.01 -28.95 -26.69
CA PHE A 25 5.23 -28.18 -26.87
C PHE A 25 4.95 -26.84 -27.56
N VAL A 26 4.10 -26.84 -28.60
CA VAL A 26 3.71 -25.61 -29.31
C VAL A 26 2.94 -24.68 -28.37
N LEU A 27 2.03 -25.22 -27.55
CA LEU A 27 1.34 -24.44 -26.52
C LEU A 27 2.31 -23.87 -25.49
N ALA A 28 3.31 -24.64 -25.03
CA ALA A 28 4.33 -24.16 -24.10
C ALA A 28 5.06 -22.92 -24.64
N VAL A 29 5.39 -22.93 -25.94
CA VAL A 29 5.99 -21.80 -26.65
C VAL A 29 5.01 -20.63 -26.75
N ILE A 30 3.77 -20.85 -27.19
CA ILE A 30 2.77 -19.78 -27.36
C ILE A 30 2.52 -19.06 -26.03
N PHE A 31 2.24 -19.80 -24.96
CA PHE A 31 1.94 -19.24 -23.65
C PHE A 31 3.14 -18.51 -23.02
N ALA A 32 4.36 -18.96 -23.33
CA ALA A 32 5.59 -18.31 -22.88
C ALA A 32 5.87 -17.00 -23.62
N VAL A 33 5.62 -16.95 -24.94
CA VAL A 33 6.14 -15.87 -25.79
C VAL A 33 5.09 -14.79 -26.09
N ILE A 34 3.79 -15.10 -25.97
CA ILE A 34 2.69 -14.16 -26.26
C ILE A 34 2.80 -12.86 -25.44
N ALA A 35 3.11 -12.97 -24.15
CA ALA A 35 3.22 -11.85 -23.24
C ALA A 35 4.38 -10.88 -23.63
N PRO A 36 5.62 -11.38 -23.81
CA PRO A 36 6.72 -10.57 -24.34
C PRO A 36 6.47 -9.95 -25.72
N ILE A 37 5.88 -10.70 -26.66
CA ILE A 37 5.56 -10.17 -28.00
C ILE A 37 4.58 -9.01 -27.92
N LEU A 38 3.49 -9.18 -27.17
CA LEU A 38 2.48 -8.12 -27.01
C LEU A 38 3.10 -6.88 -26.38
N SER A 39 3.93 -7.05 -25.34
CA SER A 39 4.64 -5.92 -24.72
C SER A 39 5.64 -5.25 -25.66
N PHE A 40 6.28 -6.00 -26.55
CA PHE A 40 7.18 -5.43 -27.55
C PHE A 40 6.41 -4.63 -28.60
N ALA A 41 5.31 -5.20 -29.11
CA ALA A 41 4.44 -4.56 -30.08
C ALA A 41 3.84 -3.25 -29.55
N THR A 42 3.38 -3.23 -28.29
CA THR A 42 2.88 -1.99 -27.68
C THR A 42 3.98 -0.93 -27.55
N LYS A 43 5.20 -1.32 -27.17
CA LYS A 43 6.38 -0.43 -27.12
C LYS A 43 6.78 0.11 -28.50
N ILE A 44 6.53 -0.61 -29.59
CA ILE A 44 6.71 -0.09 -30.95
C ILE A 44 5.64 0.95 -31.29
N ILE A 45 4.37 0.64 -31.03
CA ILE A 45 3.22 1.43 -31.49
C ILE A 45 3.05 2.73 -30.68
N PHE A 46 3.22 2.67 -29.35
CA PHE A 46 2.90 3.78 -28.46
C PHE A 46 4.15 4.39 -27.84
N GLU A 47 4.43 5.66 -28.17
CA GLU A 47 5.62 6.36 -27.64
C GLU A 47 5.63 6.44 -26.11
N ASP A 48 4.47 6.69 -25.50
CA ASP A 48 4.32 6.80 -24.05
C ASP A 48 4.67 5.50 -23.32
N SER A 49 4.50 4.35 -23.98
CA SER A 49 4.85 3.04 -23.41
C SER A 49 6.36 2.75 -23.42
N ARG A 50 7.14 3.57 -24.13
CA ARG A 50 8.62 3.51 -24.12
C ARG A 50 9.22 4.30 -22.97
N VAL A 51 8.46 5.17 -22.31
CA VAL A 51 9.03 6.07 -21.30
C VAL A 51 9.23 5.30 -19.99
N TYR A 52 10.47 4.87 -19.74
CA TYR A 52 10.87 4.30 -18.46
C TYR A 52 10.96 5.42 -17.43
N ASN A 53 9.96 5.45 -16.57
CA ASN A 53 9.84 6.44 -15.53
C ASN A 53 10.61 5.93 -14.30
N GLY A 54 11.95 6.03 -14.25
CA GLY A 54 12.59 6.02 -12.94
C GLY A 54 14.07 5.72 -12.75
N VAL A 55 14.41 5.27 -11.52
CA VAL A 55 15.73 4.75 -11.09
C VAL A 55 15.90 3.27 -11.41
N GLU A 56 15.13 2.78 -12.36
CA GLU A 56 15.33 1.43 -12.84
C GLU A 56 16.66 1.39 -13.56
N LYS A 57 17.59 0.60 -13.03
CA LYS A 57 18.90 0.47 -13.66
C LYS A 57 18.80 -0.38 -14.92
N SER A 58 17.83 -1.29 -15.06
CA SER A 58 17.80 -2.25 -16.18
C SER A 58 16.43 -2.36 -16.85
N ALA A 59 16.39 -2.15 -18.17
CA ALA A 59 15.20 -2.32 -19.00
C ALA A 59 14.68 -3.77 -18.99
N ILE A 60 15.59 -4.73 -18.82
CA ILE A 60 15.27 -6.16 -18.75
C ILE A 60 14.55 -6.45 -17.44
N HIS A 61 15.12 -6.02 -16.31
CA HIS A 61 14.50 -6.20 -14.99
C HIS A 61 13.08 -5.61 -14.96
N GLN A 62 12.87 -4.42 -15.53
CA GLN A 62 11.55 -3.83 -15.57
C GLN A 62 10.56 -4.60 -16.44
N SER A 63 11.01 -5.07 -17.61
CA SER A 63 10.17 -5.88 -18.49
C SER A 63 9.71 -7.15 -17.77
N PHE A 64 10.58 -7.79 -16.97
CA PHE A 64 10.17 -8.87 -16.10
C PHE A 64 9.12 -8.46 -15.07
N LEU A 65 9.33 -7.38 -14.31
CA LEU A 65 8.36 -6.92 -13.30
C LEU A 65 6.98 -6.63 -13.91
N SER A 66 6.93 -6.10 -15.13
CA SER A 66 5.67 -5.82 -15.83
C SER A 66 4.95 -7.07 -16.36
N LEU A 67 5.66 -8.16 -16.63
CA LEU A 67 5.12 -9.35 -17.30
C LEU A 67 4.94 -10.55 -16.38
N LEU A 68 5.63 -10.58 -15.24
CA LEU A 68 5.65 -11.74 -14.34
C LEU A 68 4.26 -12.11 -13.82
N SER A 69 3.44 -11.11 -13.46
CA SER A 69 2.08 -11.31 -12.97
C SER A 69 1.17 -11.87 -14.06
N MET A 70 1.21 -11.29 -15.27
CA MET A 70 0.41 -11.76 -16.41
C MET A 70 0.77 -13.19 -16.83
N TYR A 71 2.07 -13.50 -16.86
CA TYR A 71 2.53 -14.85 -17.13
C TYR A 71 2.12 -15.81 -16.01
N GLY A 72 2.52 -15.55 -14.77
CA GLY A 72 2.36 -16.50 -13.68
C GLY A 72 0.92 -16.68 -13.20
N GLU A 73 0.15 -15.60 -13.03
CA GLU A 73 -1.21 -15.67 -12.46
C GLU A 73 -2.25 -16.20 -13.44
N PHE A 74 -1.98 -16.13 -14.74
CA PHE A 74 -2.96 -16.48 -15.77
C PHE A 74 -2.41 -17.48 -16.79
N LEU A 75 -1.43 -17.08 -17.62
CA LEU A 75 -0.96 -17.88 -18.75
C LEU A 75 -0.34 -19.21 -18.29
N LEU A 76 0.51 -19.17 -17.27
CA LEU A 76 1.19 -20.33 -16.71
C LEU A 76 0.20 -21.32 -16.11
N ILE A 77 -0.74 -20.83 -15.29
CA ILE A 77 -1.76 -21.69 -14.67
C ILE A 77 -2.64 -22.33 -15.73
N LEU A 78 -3.08 -21.57 -16.73
CA LEU A 78 -3.88 -22.08 -17.85
C LEU A 78 -3.11 -23.15 -18.63
N PHE A 79 -1.82 -22.93 -18.89
CA PHE A 79 -0.96 -23.90 -19.54
C PHE A 79 -0.81 -25.20 -18.71
N ILE A 80 -0.62 -25.10 -17.39
CA ILE A 80 -0.56 -26.26 -16.49
C ILE A 80 -1.87 -27.06 -16.55
N ILE A 81 -3.01 -26.36 -16.51
CA ILE A 81 -4.35 -26.98 -16.59
C ILE A 81 -4.49 -27.80 -17.86
N ILE A 82 -4.16 -27.21 -19.02
CA ILE A 82 -4.25 -27.88 -20.32
C ILE A 82 -3.29 -29.06 -20.39
N SER A 83 -2.03 -28.86 -19.99
CA SER A 83 -0.97 -29.86 -20.12
C SER A 83 -1.24 -31.11 -19.28
N ALA A 84 -1.53 -30.95 -17.99
CA ALA A 84 -1.82 -32.08 -17.12
C ALA A 84 -3.09 -32.84 -17.55
N THR A 85 -4.14 -32.12 -17.97
CA THR A 85 -5.37 -32.74 -18.45
C THR A 85 -5.12 -33.57 -19.71
N ARG A 86 -4.38 -33.03 -20.69
CA ARG A 86 -4.08 -33.73 -21.94
C ARG A 86 -3.17 -34.93 -21.74
N VAL A 87 -2.14 -34.82 -20.89
CA VAL A 87 -1.23 -35.93 -20.58
C VAL A 87 -1.99 -37.10 -19.98
N ALA A 88 -2.88 -36.87 -19.01
CA ALA A 88 -3.67 -37.96 -18.41
C ALA A 88 -4.77 -38.50 -19.34
N GLN A 89 -5.39 -37.63 -20.16
CA GLN A 89 -6.49 -38.01 -21.05
C GLN A 89 -6.11 -39.12 -22.03
N ILE A 90 -4.87 -39.13 -22.54
CA ILE A 90 -4.42 -40.13 -23.51
C ILE A 90 -4.63 -41.54 -23.00
N ASP A 91 -4.39 -41.78 -21.71
CA ASP A 91 -4.46 -43.13 -21.14
C ASP A 91 -5.85 -43.49 -20.63
N HIS A 92 -6.69 -42.49 -20.37
CA HIS A 92 -8.12 -42.70 -20.19
C HIS A 92 -8.80 -43.12 -21.49
N LYS A 93 -8.30 -42.63 -22.63
CA LYS A 93 -8.80 -43.06 -23.95
C LYS A 93 -8.39 -44.51 -24.20
N ASN A 94 -9.32 -45.31 -24.72
CA ASN A 94 -9.08 -46.70 -25.15
C ASN A 94 -8.49 -47.64 -24.07
N ASN A 95 -8.80 -47.44 -22.78
CA ASN A 95 -8.30 -48.27 -21.68
C ASN A 95 -6.76 -48.35 -21.57
N GLY A 96 -6.04 -47.32 -22.03
CA GLY A 96 -4.57 -47.26 -22.04
C GLY A 96 -3.92 -47.53 -20.68
N TRP A 97 -4.58 -47.17 -19.58
CA TRP A 97 -4.13 -47.50 -18.22
C TRP A 97 -3.92 -48.99 -17.98
N THR A 98 -4.78 -49.85 -18.54
CA THR A 98 -4.66 -51.30 -18.37
C THR A 98 -3.44 -51.83 -19.10
N PHE A 99 -3.15 -51.28 -20.29
CA PHE A 99 -1.98 -51.63 -21.07
C PHE A 99 -0.68 -51.19 -20.38
N LEU A 100 -0.63 -49.97 -19.84
CA LEU A 100 0.53 -49.48 -19.09
C LEU A 100 0.86 -50.35 -17.88
N GLU A 101 -0.14 -50.86 -17.17
CA GLU A 101 0.08 -51.74 -16.01
C GLU A 101 0.59 -53.15 -16.38
N THR A 102 0.51 -53.57 -17.64
CA THR A 102 1.10 -54.84 -18.10
C THR A 102 2.61 -54.72 -18.39
N GLN A 103 3.13 -53.50 -18.49
CA GLN A 103 4.55 -53.25 -18.70
C GLN A 103 5.34 -53.59 -17.42
N PRO A 104 6.64 -53.94 -17.53
CA PRO A 104 7.50 -54.22 -16.37
C PRO A 104 7.91 -52.94 -15.62
N LEU A 105 6.99 -52.00 -15.45
CA LEU A 105 7.16 -50.73 -14.76
C LEU A 105 6.29 -50.71 -13.50
N SER A 106 6.81 -50.12 -12.43
CA SER A 106 6.02 -49.92 -11.21
C SER A 106 4.91 -48.87 -11.46
N LYS A 107 3.76 -49.04 -10.82
CA LYS A 107 2.68 -48.03 -10.83
C LYS A 107 3.19 -46.65 -10.38
N PHE A 108 4.12 -46.64 -9.42
CA PHE A 108 4.79 -45.42 -8.97
C PHE A 108 5.56 -44.74 -10.09
N SER A 109 6.35 -45.51 -10.85
CA SER A 109 7.10 -44.99 -12.00
C SER A 109 6.19 -44.44 -13.10
N ILE A 110 5.06 -45.11 -13.39
CA ILE A 110 4.08 -44.63 -14.39
C ILE A 110 3.46 -43.30 -13.94
N TYR A 111 3.02 -43.22 -12.69
CA TYR A 111 2.40 -42.00 -12.13
C TYR A 111 3.38 -40.82 -12.12
N THR A 112 4.57 -41.03 -11.55
CA THR A 112 5.62 -40.00 -11.47
C THR A 112 6.17 -39.61 -12.85
N GLY A 113 6.25 -40.54 -13.80
CA GLY A 113 6.64 -40.25 -15.19
C GLY A 113 5.76 -39.19 -15.82
N LYS A 114 4.42 -39.28 -15.65
CA LYS A 114 3.48 -38.27 -16.15
C LYS A 114 3.64 -36.92 -15.47
N PHE A 115 3.77 -36.93 -14.14
CA PHE A 115 4.06 -35.72 -13.38
C PHE A 115 5.33 -35.04 -13.91
N PHE A 116 6.41 -35.78 -14.11
CA PHE A 116 7.65 -35.25 -14.65
C PHE A 116 7.54 -34.75 -16.10
N VAL A 117 6.67 -35.34 -16.93
CA VAL A 117 6.39 -34.79 -18.27
C VAL A 117 5.73 -33.41 -18.17
N VAL A 118 4.75 -33.23 -17.28
CA VAL A 118 4.13 -31.91 -17.07
C VAL A 118 5.14 -30.92 -16.48
N VAL A 119 5.97 -31.34 -15.53
CA VAL A 119 7.06 -30.52 -14.97
C VAL A 119 8.07 -30.11 -16.05
N ALA A 120 8.44 -31.02 -16.97
CA ALA A 120 9.35 -30.73 -18.06
C ALA A 120 8.74 -29.74 -19.08
N LEU A 121 7.46 -29.91 -19.43
CA LEU A 121 6.73 -28.96 -20.29
C LEU A 121 6.62 -27.58 -19.65
N PHE A 122 6.35 -27.54 -18.34
CA PHE A 122 6.37 -26.33 -17.54
C PHE A 122 7.74 -25.65 -17.56
N LEU A 123 8.81 -26.37 -17.24
CA LEU A 123 10.19 -25.84 -17.27
C LEU A 123 10.55 -25.27 -18.64
N ILE A 124 10.15 -25.94 -19.73
CA ILE A 124 10.35 -25.40 -21.08
C ILE A 124 9.61 -24.09 -21.26
N SER A 125 8.33 -24.01 -20.87
CA SER A 125 7.56 -22.77 -20.94
C SER A 125 8.19 -21.65 -20.12
N GLU A 126 8.64 -21.96 -18.90
CA GLU A 126 9.25 -20.99 -17.99
C GLU A 126 10.59 -20.49 -18.55
N ILE A 127 11.47 -21.38 -19.00
CA ILE A 127 12.74 -21.02 -19.64
C ILE A 127 12.50 -20.15 -20.88
N LEU A 128 11.52 -20.52 -21.71
CA LEU A 128 11.17 -19.73 -22.91
C LEU A 128 10.59 -18.37 -22.55
N PHE A 129 9.79 -18.25 -21.49
CA PHE A 129 9.25 -16.97 -21.03
C PHE A 129 10.38 -16.05 -20.58
N PHE A 130 11.32 -16.56 -19.78
CA PHE A 130 12.49 -15.78 -19.35
C PHE A 130 13.39 -15.39 -20.52
N ALA A 131 13.71 -16.33 -21.41
CA ALA A 131 14.56 -16.08 -22.57
C ALA A 131 13.92 -15.07 -23.54
N SER A 132 12.63 -15.23 -23.85
CA SER A 132 11.90 -14.31 -24.74
C SER A 132 11.70 -12.93 -24.11
N THR A 133 11.42 -12.84 -22.81
CA THR A 133 11.34 -11.55 -22.10
C THR A 133 12.66 -10.80 -22.17
N ALA A 134 13.78 -11.48 -21.87
CA ALA A 134 15.11 -10.88 -21.96
C ALA A 134 15.47 -10.47 -23.40
N PHE A 135 15.14 -11.31 -24.39
CA PHE A 135 15.36 -11.04 -25.80
C PHE A 135 14.57 -9.79 -26.26
N PHE A 136 13.25 -9.75 -26.04
CA PHE A 136 12.41 -8.63 -26.48
C PHE A 136 12.69 -7.34 -25.72
N ALA A 137 13.05 -7.42 -24.43
CA ALA A 137 13.51 -6.26 -23.67
C ALA A 137 14.82 -5.72 -24.25
N SER A 138 15.78 -6.58 -24.57
CA SER A 138 17.05 -6.19 -25.20
C SER A 138 16.83 -5.61 -26.60
N LEU A 139 15.94 -6.22 -27.39
CA LEU A 139 15.58 -5.75 -28.72
C LEU A 139 14.90 -4.38 -28.66
N THR A 140 13.99 -4.17 -27.72
CA THR A 140 13.36 -2.85 -27.48
C THR A 140 14.41 -1.81 -27.18
N GLN A 141 15.35 -2.13 -26.28
CA GLN A 141 16.43 -1.22 -25.88
C GLN A 141 17.36 -0.91 -27.05
N ALA A 142 17.64 -1.88 -27.92
CA ALA A 142 18.46 -1.67 -29.12
C ALA A 142 17.78 -0.78 -30.17
N ILE A 143 16.46 -0.93 -30.35
CA ILE A 143 15.69 -0.12 -31.30
C ILE A 143 15.43 1.29 -30.75
N PHE A 144 15.19 1.41 -29.44
CA PHE A 144 14.87 2.66 -28.76
C PHE A 144 15.84 2.90 -27.59
N PRO A 145 17.12 3.21 -27.87
CA PRO A 145 18.12 3.39 -26.84
C PRO A 145 17.79 4.57 -25.93
N GLN A 146 17.94 4.36 -24.62
CA GLN A 146 17.74 5.40 -23.61
C GLN A 146 19.00 5.59 -22.78
N THR A 147 19.42 6.83 -22.61
CA THR A 147 20.65 7.20 -21.89
C THR A 147 20.62 6.91 -20.40
N ASN A 148 19.45 6.65 -19.83
CA ASN A 148 19.24 6.54 -18.38
C ASN A 148 19.11 5.09 -17.89
N LEU A 149 19.18 4.10 -18.79
CA LEU A 149 19.05 2.67 -18.48
C LEU A 149 20.37 1.96 -18.79
N ASP A 150 20.81 1.14 -17.84
CA ASP A 150 21.94 0.22 -17.99
C ASP A 150 21.48 -1.09 -18.67
N TYR A 151 22.43 -1.74 -19.32
CA TYR A 151 22.29 -3.03 -19.99
C TYR A 151 22.53 -4.21 -19.04
N SER A 152 22.83 -3.95 -17.77
CA SER A 152 23.09 -5.00 -16.79
C SER A 152 21.87 -5.90 -16.56
N ILE A 153 22.16 -7.20 -16.40
CA ILE A 153 21.20 -8.24 -16.05
C ILE A 153 21.52 -8.67 -14.62
N ASP A 154 20.55 -8.54 -13.72
CA ASP A 154 20.65 -9.13 -12.39
C ASP A 154 20.36 -10.65 -12.47
N ILE A 155 21.40 -11.41 -12.77
CA ILE A 155 21.32 -12.87 -12.93
C ILE A 155 20.88 -13.54 -11.63
N LEU A 156 21.32 -13.03 -10.47
CA LEU A 156 20.97 -13.62 -9.18
C LEU A 156 19.49 -13.47 -8.91
N TRP A 157 18.94 -12.28 -9.14
CA TRP A 157 17.51 -12.03 -9.04
C TRP A 157 16.69 -12.92 -9.99
N LEU A 158 17.11 -13.02 -11.27
CA LEU A 158 16.43 -13.85 -12.25
C LEU A 158 16.40 -15.32 -11.85
N ILE A 159 17.53 -15.87 -11.38
CA ILE A 159 17.60 -17.26 -10.89
C ILE A 159 16.68 -17.46 -9.69
N GLN A 160 16.64 -16.51 -8.75
CA GLN A 160 15.78 -16.61 -7.57
C GLN A 160 14.30 -16.64 -7.95
N ILE A 161 13.84 -15.70 -8.75
CA ILE A 161 12.42 -15.63 -9.11
C ILE A 161 12.00 -16.83 -9.98
N PHE A 162 12.89 -17.29 -10.87
CA PHE A 162 12.71 -18.55 -11.61
C PHE A 162 12.53 -19.73 -10.65
N LEU A 163 13.47 -19.94 -9.72
CA LEU A 163 13.40 -21.08 -8.79
C LEU A 163 12.17 -21.02 -7.89
N ARG A 164 11.76 -19.83 -7.46
CA ARG A 164 10.58 -19.65 -6.63
C ARG A 164 9.32 -19.99 -7.39
N LEU A 165 9.15 -19.42 -8.59
CA LEU A 165 8.01 -19.70 -9.46
C LEU A 165 7.93 -21.19 -9.80
N PHE A 166 9.07 -21.82 -10.10
CA PHE A 166 9.20 -23.26 -10.24
C PHE A 166 8.63 -24.01 -9.04
N VAL A 167 9.11 -23.73 -7.82
CA VAL A 167 8.69 -24.44 -6.60
C VAL A 167 7.21 -24.28 -6.31
N VAL A 168 6.64 -23.07 -6.42
CA VAL A 168 5.21 -22.86 -6.15
C VAL A 168 4.31 -23.48 -7.21
N ALA A 169 4.75 -23.52 -8.47
CA ALA A 169 4.00 -24.14 -9.56
C ALA A 169 3.83 -25.66 -9.37
N LEU A 170 4.76 -26.34 -8.68
CA LEU A 170 4.65 -27.79 -8.39
C LEU A 170 3.37 -28.14 -7.62
N GLY A 171 2.88 -27.24 -6.76
CA GLY A 171 1.62 -27.41 -6.05
C GLY A 171 0.40 -27.42 -6.99
N VAL A 172 0.39 -26.56 -8.01
CA VAL A 172 -0.69 -26.52 -9.02
C VAL A 172 -0.57 -27.68 -10.01
N ILE A 173 0.65 -28.03 -10.43
CA ILE A 173 0.92 -29.16 -11.32
C ILE A 173 0.43 -30.47 -10.68
N SER A 174 0.79 -30.71 -9.43
CA SER A 174 0.38 -31.91 -8.69
C SER A 174 -1.13 -31.98 -8.46
N LEU A 175 -1.78 -30.86 -8.09
CA LEU A 175 -3.24 -30.77 -7.98
C LEU A 175 -3.90 -31.17 -9.31
N GLN A 176 -3.49 -30.53 -10.41
CA GLN A 176 -4.10 -30.77 -11.70
C GLN A 176 -3.84 -32.20 -12.19
N MET A 177 -2.64 -32.72 -11.96
CA MET A 177 -2.29 -34.10 -12.29
C MET A 177 -3.17 -35.10 -11.52
N MET A 178 -3.37 -34.86 -10.22
CA MET A 178 -4.26 -35.66 -9.38
C MET A 178 -5.70 -35.64 -9.93
N LEU A 179 -6.26 -34.47 -10.19
CA LEU A 179 -7.62 -34.33 -10.73
C LEU A 179 -7.79 -35.05 -12.07
N SER A 180 -6.79 -34.91 -12.96
CA SER A 180 -6.83 -35.46 -14.32
C SER A 180 -6.68 -36.98 -14.36
N ILE A 181 -6.11 -37.60 -13.31
CA ILE A 181 -6.02 -39.05 -13.16
C ILE A 181 -7.29 -39.61 -12.50
N ILE A 182 -7.84 -38.91 -11.51
CA ILE A 182 -9.04 -39.35 -10.78
C ILE A 182 -10.27 -39.31 -11.68
N ILE A 183 -10.41 -38.26 -12.49
CA ILE A 183 -11.58 -38.02 -13.31
C ILE A 183 -11.26 -38.36 -14.76
N SER A 184 -11.93 -39.39 -15.28
CA SER A 184 -11.79 -39.77 -16.69
C SER A 184 -12.34 -38.70 -17.61
N GLY A 185 -11.55 -38.30 -18.62
CA GLY A 185 -11.95 -37.38 -19.67
C GLY A 185 -11.30 -36.00 -19.56
N PHE A 186 -11.56 -35.14 -20.55
CA PHE A 186 -10.93 -33.82 -20.64
C PHE A 186 -11.71 -32.74 -19.86
N ILE A 187 -13.04 -32.75 -19.99
CA ILE A 187 -13.87 -31.59 -19.66
C ILE A 187 -13.83 -31.28 -18.16
N TRP A 188 -14.06 -32.27 -17.29
CA TRP A 188 -14.20 -32.03 -15.85
C TRP A 188 -12.91 -31.60 -15.14
N PRO A 189 -11.75 -32.28 -15.32
CA PRO A 189 -10.49 -31.77 -14.77
C PRO A 189 -10.15 -30.36 -15.26
N PHE A 190 -10.40 -30.09 -16.54
CA PHE A 190 -10.18 -28.77 -17.13
C PHE A 190 -11.08 -27.71 -16.48
N VAL A 191 -12.39 -27.95 -16.39
CA VAL A 191 -13.37 -27.03 -15.80
C VAL A 191 -13.04 -26.74 -14.32
N ILE A 192 -12.69 -27.76 -13.53
CA ILE A 192 -12.30 -27.56 -12.12
C ILE A 192 -11.03 -26.70 -12.03
N GLY A 193 -10.04 -26.95 -12.89
CA GLY A 193 -8.82 -26.15 -12.95
C GLY A 193 -9.11 -24.68 -13.30
N ILE A 194 -9.95 -24.44 -14.31
CA ILE A 194 -10.37 -23.09 -14.72
C ILE A 194 -11.15 -22.39 -13.60
N LEU A 195 -12.04 -23.09 -12.90
CA LEU A 195 -12.74 -22.52 -11.75
C LEU A 195 -11.75 -22.10 -10.66
N GLY A 196 -10.73 -22.91 -10.37
CA GLY A 196 -9.65 -22.57 -9.45
C GLY A 196 -8.89 -21.31 -9.87
N LEU A 197 -8.53 -21.21 -11.16
CA LEU A 197 -7.91 -20.01 -11.75
C LEU A 197 -8.80 -18.76 -11.58
N VAL A 198 -10.07 -18.84 -11.97
CA VAL A 198 -11.01 -17.70 -11.89
C VAL A 198 -11.22 -17.27 -10.44
N LEU A 199 -11.41 -18.21 -9.52
CA LEU A 199 -11.55 -17.91 -8.10
C LEU A 199 -10.30 -17.21 -7.54
N ASN A 200 -9.10 -17.61 -7.98
CA ASN A 200 -7.85 -16.97 -7.59
C ASN A 200 -7.76 -15.51 -8.08
N VAL A 201 -8.12 -15.26 -9.34
CA VAL A 201 -8.16 -13.91 -9.91
C VAL A 201 -9.17 -13.02 -9.15
N VAL A 202 -10.37 -13.53 -8.89
CA VAL A 202 -11.40 -12.81 -8.13
C VAL A 202 -10.95 -12.55 -6.68
N ALA A 203 -10.27 -13.51 -6.06
CA ALA A 203 -9.73 -13.37 -4.71
C ALA A 203 -8.71 -12.22 -4.64
N ASN A 204 -7.75 -12.20 -5.57
CA ASN A 204 -6.73 -11.17 -5.64
C ASN A 204 -7.35 -9.78 -5.83
N GLN A 205 -8.33 -9.66 -6.73
CA GLN A 205 -9.05 -8.40 -6.95
C GLN A 205 -9.81 -7.90 -5.71
N ARG A 206 -10.26 -8.82 -4.85
CA ARG A 206 -10.94 -8.49 -3.57
C ARG A 206 -10.00 -8.45 -2.37
N SER A 207 -8.68 -8.58 -2.58
CA SER A 207 -7.68 -8.69 -1.50
C SER A 207 -7.99 -9.79 -0.48
N LEU A 208 -8.62 -10.89 -0.92
CA LEU A 208 -8.87 -12.08 -0.12
C LEU A 208 -7.71 -13.06 -0.29
N ILE A 209 -7.30 -13.68 0.82
CA ILE A 209 -6.21 -14.66 0.84
C ILE A 209 -6.79 -16.04 1.13
N PHE A 210 -6.56 -17.00 0.23
CA PHE A 210 -6.98 -18.39 0.38
C PHE A 210 -5.76 -19.30 0.54
N ASP A 211 -5.23 -19.47 1.77
CA ASP A 211 -4.02 -20.26 2.02
C ASP A 211 -4.14 -21.73 1.59
N PHE A 212 -5.36 -22.26 1.62
CA PHE A 212 -5.60 -23.64 1.23
C PHE A 212 -5.53 -23.85 -0.29
N SER A 213 -5.53 -22.77 -1.08
CA SER A 213 -5.50 -22.87 -2.53
C SER A 213 -4.05 -22.85 -3.04
N PRO A 214 -3.59 -23.88 -3.78
CA PRO A 214 -2.25 -23.86 -4.35
C PRO A 214 -2.06 -22.75 -5.40
N TYR A 215 -3.15 -22.29 -6.03
CA TYR A 215 -3.14 -21.16 -6.97
C TYR A 215 -2.74 -19.84 -6.28
N ASN A 216 -3.10 -19.67 -5.01
CA ASN A 216 -2.78 -18.47 -4.23
C ASN A 216 -1.26 -18.32 -4.02
N ASN A 217 -0.53 -19.43 -3.88
CA ASN A 217 0.92 -19.40 -3.65
C ASN A 217 1.67 -18.70 -4.80
N ILE A 218 1.23 -18.92 -6.05
CA ILE A 218 1.79 -18.24 -7.22
C ILE A 218 1.57 -16.72 -7.11
N ASN A 219 0.35 -16.26 -6.82
CA ASN A 219 0.06 -14.84 -6.66
C ASN A 219 0.87 -14.19 -5.52
N VAL A 220 1.02 -14.90 -4.40
CA VAL A 220 1.81 -14.42 -3.26
C VAL A 220 3.28 -14.26 -3.66
N THR A 221 3.89 -15.27 -4.31
CA THR A 221 5.27 -15.19 -4.81
C THR A 221 5.47 -14.03 -5.78
N LEU A 222 4.54 -13.81 -6.71
CA LEU A 222 4.61 -12.74 -7.72
C LEU A 222 4.34 -11.35 -7.14
N SER A 223 3.60 -11.26 -6.03
CA SER A 223 3.41 -10.00 -5.29
C SER A 223 4.69 -9.52 -4.61
N TYR A 224 5.63 -10.44 -4.35
CA TYR A 224 6.94 -10.14 -3.77
C TYR A 224 8.06 -10.80 -4.60
N PRO A 225 8.33 -10.29 -5.82
CA PRO A 225 9.30 -10.92 -6.72
C PRO A 225 10.73 -10.86 -6.16
N ASP A 226 11.04 -9.89 -5.32
CA ASP A 226 12.31 -9.73 -4.62
C ASP A 226 12.30 -10.54 -3.29
N SER A 227 12.64 -11.84 -3.33
CA SER A 227 12.58 -12.73 -2.13
C SER A 227 13.66 -12.47 -1.09
N TYR A 228 14.85 -12.04 -1.51
CA TYR A 228 15.98 -11.74 -0.61
C TYR A 228 15.63 -10.65 0.42
N GLU A 229 14.45 -10.05 0.26
CA GLU A 229 13.87 -9.01 1.06
C GLU A 229 13.00 -9.50 2.22
N LEU A 230 12.69 -10.80 2.30
CA LEU A 230 11.56 -11.30 3.11
C LEU A 230 11.94 -12.17 4.32
N ASN A 231 13.23 -12.37 4.60
CA ASN A 231 13.86 -12.99 5.79
C ASN A 231 14.50 -14.40 5.62
N SER A 232 14.23 -15.17 4.56
CA SER A 232 14.78 -16.54 4.37
C SER A 232 14.90 -16.97 2.90
N TYR A 233 15.63 -18.07 2.63
CA TYR A 233 15.80 -18.64 1.28
C TYR A 233 14.49 -19.20 0.69
N PHE A 234 13.65 -19.83 1.50
CA PHE A 234 12.26 -20.17 1.17
C PHE A 234 11.33 -19.33 2.04
N ASN A 235 10.29 -18.75 1.45
CA ASN A 235 9.25 -18.01 2.15
C ASN A 235 8.02 -18.89 2.37
N TYR A 236 6.97 -18.31 2.96
CA TYR A 236 5.75 -19.03 3.33
C TYR A 236 5.08 -19.68 2.10
N SER A 237 5.06 -18.97 0.97
CA SER A 237 4.47 -19.44 -0.29
C SER A 237 5.19 -20.66 -0.87
N GLU A 238 6.52 -20.74 -0.80
CA GLU A 238 7.29 -21.89 -1.29
C GLU A 238 7.11 -23.13 -0.41
N TYR A 239 7.09 -22.98 0.92
CA TYR A 239 6.76 -24.10 1.82
C TYR A 239 5.35 -24.64 1.57
N MET A 240 4.38 -23.75 1.34
CA MET A 240 3.02 -24.15 0.98
C MET A 240 2.95 -24.82 -0.40
N GLY A 241 3.73 -24.37 -1.38
CA GLY A 241 3.88 -25.01 -2.68
C GLY A 241 4.36 -26.46 -2.57
N ILE A 242 5.44 -26.69 -1.80
CA ILE A 242 6.00 -28.03 -1.55
C ILE A 242 5.01 -28.90 -0.77
N PHE A 243 4.34 -28.34 0.24
CA PHE A 243 3.31 -29.06 1.00
C PHE A 243 2.19 -29.58 0.09
N TRP A 244 1.61 -28.70 -0.74
CA TRP A 244 0.55 -29.09 -1.67
C TRP A 244 1.04 -30.09 -2.72
N MET A 245 2.28 -29.93 -3.21
CA MET A 245 2.91 -30.90 -4.09
C MET A 245 2.89 -32.30 -3.48
N ILE A 246 3.39 -32.45 -2.26
CA ILE A 246 3.48 -33.75 -1.59
C ILE A 246 2.08 -34.34 -1.36
N VAL A 247 1.14 -33.54 -0.84
CA VAL A 247 -0.23 -33.98 -0.54
C VAL A 247 -0.94 -34.49 -1.80
N PHE A 248 -0.95 -33.71 -2.88
CA PHE A 248 -1.67 -34.10 -4.10
C PHE A 248 -1.01 -35.26 -4.85
N LEU A 249 0.32 -35.35 -4.85
CA LEU A 249 1.02 -36.50 -5.42
C LEU A 249 0.70 -37.79 -4.66
N LEU A 250 0.67 -37.75 -3.32
CA LEU A 250 0.33 -38.92 -2.51
C LEU A 250 -1.11 -39.37 -2.73
N ILE A 251 -2.08 -38.43 -2.70
CA ILE A 251 -3.49 -38.74 -2.92
C ILE A 251 -3.70 -39.33 -4.32
N GLY A 252 -3.14 -38.68 -5.35
CA GLY A 252 -3.27 -39.14 -6.73
C GLY A 252 -2.63 -40.52 -6.95
N TYR A 253 -1.43 -40.75 -6.40
CA TYR A 253 -0.74 -42.03 -6.52
C TYR A 253 -1.48 -43.17 -5.81
N VAL A 254 -1.96 -42.95 -4.58
CA VAL A 254 -2.69 -43.97 -3.80
C VAL A 254 -4.01 -44.30 -4.50
N TRP A 255 -4.73 -43.30 -4.98
CA TRP A 255 -5.95 -43.51 -5.76
C TRP A 255 -5.69 -44.34 -7.03
N TYR A 256 -4.66 -43.98 -7.79
CA TYR A 256 -4.26 -44.69 -9.00
C TYR A 256 -3.88 -46.15 -8.71
N SER A 257 -3.07 -46.37 -7.68
CA SER A 257 -2.57 -47.71 -7.31
C SER A 257 -3.69 -48.67 -6.95
N CYS A 258 -4.72 -48.17 -6.27
CA CYS A 258 -5.85 -48.96 -5.76
C CYS A 258 -7.09 -48.96 -6.66
N ARG A 259 -7.07 -48.22 -7.78
CA ARG A 259 -8.16 -48.11 -8.77
C ARG A 259 -9.53 -47.75 -8.16
N GLY A 260 -9.57 -46.69 -7.38
CA GLY A 260 -10.82 -46.13 -6.89
C GLY A 260 -10.77 -45.65 -5.45
N PHE A 261 -11.71 -44.78 -5.09
CA PHE A 261 -11.71 -44.10 -3.79
C PHE A 261 -11.96 -45.08 -2.62
N LYS A 262 -12.97 -45.94 -2.73
CA LYS A 262 -13.31 -46.92 -1.67
C LYS A 262 -12.14 -47.86 -1.40
N THR A 263 -11.50 -48.39 -2.44
CA THR A 263 -10.37 -49.32 -2.31
C THR A 263 -9.10 -48.64 -1.80
N ALA A 264 -8.86 -47.40 -2.22
CA ALA A 264 -7.72 -46.59 -1.81
C ALA A 264 -7.76 -46.16 -0.34
N PHE A 265 -8.94 -45.77 0.16
CA PHE A 265 -9.05 -45.01 1.41
C PHE A 265 -9.95 -45.64 2.46
N ILE A 266 -10.87 -46.56 2.10
CA ILE A 266 -11.92 -47.05 3.02
C ILE A 266 -12.16 -48.57 2.87
N LYS A 267 -11.24 -49.32 2.24
CA LYS A 267 -11.47 -50.74 1.90
C LYS A 267 -11.73 -51.62 3.13
N ASN A 268 -10.93 -51.41 4.18
CA ASN A 268 -10.99 -52.14 5.43
C ASN A 268 -10.49 -51.23 6.57
N THR A 269 -10.65 -51.69 7.81
CA THR A 269 -10.26 -50.94 9.01
C THR A 269 -8.80 -50.49 8.98
N GLN A 270 -7.89 -51.33 8.48
CA GLN A 270 -6.47 -50.98 8.42
C GLN A 270 -6.17 -49.85 7.42
N THR A 271 -6.74 -49.91 6.21
CA THR A 271 -6.64 -48.86 5.20
C THR A 271 -7.25 -47.57 5.71
N PHE A 272 -8.44 -47.65 6.32
CA PHE A 272 -9.13 -46.51 6.90
C PHE A 272 -8.28 -45.82 7.99
N VAL A 273 -7.70 -46.59 8.92
CA VAL A 273 -6.82 -46.07 9.97
C VAL A 273 -5.56 -45.41 9.38
N ARG A 274 -4.94 -46.02 8.35
CA ARG A 274 -3.79 -45.40 7.66
C ARG A 274 -4.17 -44.10 6.96
N THR A 275 -5.33 -44.04 6.32
CA THR A 275 -5.85 -42.81 5.71
C THR A 275 -6.09 -41.74 6.76
N LEU A 276 -6.72 -42.09 7.89
CA LEU A 276 -6.97 -41.15 8.99
C LEU A 276 -5.65 -40.62 9.57
N PHE A 277 -4.64 -41.48 9.75
CA PHE A 277 -3.31 -41.07 10.16
C PHE A 277 -2.64 -40.13 9.15
N GLY A 278 -2.73 -40.44 7.85
CA GLY A 278 -2.20 -39.58 6.79
C GLY A 278 -2.88 -38.20 6.75
N ILE A 279 -4.20 -38.14 6.93
CA ILE A 279 -4.95 -36.89 7.05
C ILE A 279 -4.50 -36.13 8.30
N ALA A 280 -4.41 -36.79 9.45
CA ALA A 280 -3.96 -36.17 10.69
C ALA A 280 -2.54 -35.58 10.56
N LEU A 281 -1.63 -36.30 9.91
CA LEU A 281 -0.27 -35.83 9.62
C LEU A 281 -0.27 -34.63 8.67
N ALA A 282 -1.04 -34.67 7.58
CA ALA A 282 -1.14 -33.56 6.63
C ALA A 282 -1.75 -32.31 7.29
N VAL A 283 -2.77 -32.49 8.12
CA VAL A 283 -3.38 -31.41 8.91
C VAL A 283 -2.38 -30.84 9.92
N ALA A 284 -1.62 -31.68 10.63
CA ALA A 284 -0.59 -31.23 11.57
C ALA A 284 0.52 -30.43 10.87
N LEU A 285 1.00 -30.91 9.71
CA LEU A 285 1.99 -30.20 8.89
C LEU A 285 1.44 -28.89 8.33
N TYR A 286 0.20 -28.87 7.86
CA TYR A 286 -0.47 -27.65 7.42
C TYR A 286 -0.50 -26.61 8.54
N PHE A 287 -1.00 -26.96 9.73
CA PHE A 287 -1.03 -26.04 10.87
C PHE A 287 0.36 -25.62 11.36
N PHE A 288 1.37 -26.47 11.19
CA PHE A 288 2.76 -26.10 11.48
C PHE A 288 3.28 -25.04 10.50
N ILE A 289 3.01 -25.17 9.21
CA ILE A 289 3.42 -24.22 8.17
C ILE A 289 2.61 -22.91 8.27
N THR A 290 1.30 -23.00 8.50
CA THR A 290 0.42 -21.83 8.62
C THR A 290 0.44 -21.18 9.99
N LYS A 291 1.30 -21.62 10.91
CA LYS A 291 1.44 -21.03 12.23
C LYS A 291 1.74 -19.52 12.11
N PRO A 292 1.04 -18.66 12.87
CA PRO A 292 1.26 -17.22 12.83
C PRO A 292 2.73 -16.84 13.05
N ILE A 293 3.29 -16.05 12.12
CA ILE A 293 4.65 -15.53 12.23
C ILE A 293 4.56 -14.14 12.87
N TYR A 294 4.92 -14.06 14.15
CA TYR A 294 5.05 -12.79 14.86
C TYR A 294 6.49 -12.27 14.77
N PRO A 295 6.70 -10.98 14.49
CA PRO A 295 8.04 -10.39 14.49
C PRO A 295 8.63 -10.42 15.90
N VAL A 296 9.84 -10.96 16.03
CA VAL A 296 10.57 -11.02 17.30
C VAL A 296 11.68 -9.98 17.30
N LYS A 297 11.66 -9.09 18.30
CA LYS A 297 12.73 -8.11 18.55
C LYS A 297 13.90 -8.82 19.22
N LYS A 298 14.89 -9.24 18.44
CA LYS A 298 16.03 -10.04 18.92
C LYS A 298 17.12 -9.20 19.62
N THR A 299 17.18 -7.91 19.31
CA THR A 299 18.25 -7.01 19.79
C THR A 299 17.73 -6.05 20.85
N SER A 300 18.58 -5.72 21.82
CA SER A 300 18.32 -4.61 22.76
C SER A 300 18.49 -3.23 22.10
N GLU A 301 19.07 -3.22 20.90
CA GLU A 301 19.42 -2.07 20.09
C GLU A 301 18.46 -1.96 18.90
N THR A 302 18.13 -0.74 18.50
CA THR A 302 17.37 -0.49 17.28
C THR A 302 18.35 -0.31 16.12
N ILE A 303 18.08 -0.97 14.99
CA ILE A 303 18.91 -0.95 13.79
C ILE A 303 18.05 -0.49 12.61
N ILE A 304 18.57 0.48 11.85
CA ILE A 304 17.99 0.94 10.60
C ILE A 304 19.09 0.90 9.55
N GLU A 305 18.87 0.14 8.50
CA GLU A 305 19.82 0.03 7.40
C GLU A 305 19.08 0.05 6.07
N GLY A 306 19.80 0.20 4.97
CA GLY A 306 19.17 0.14 3.67
C GLY A 306 20.03 0.61 2.53
N PHE A 307 19.40 0.64 1.37
CA PHE A 307 19.95 1.11 0.12
C PHE A 307 19.02 2.15 -0.51
N VAL A 308 19.59 3.23 -1.03
CA VAL A 308 18.90 4.24 -1.82
C VAL A 308 19.45 4.24 -3.24
N ALA A 309 18.61 3.87 -4.18
CA ALA A 309 18.81 4.15 -5.59
C ALA A 309 18.18 5.51 -5.90
N SER A 310 18.96 6.47 -6.39
CA SER A 310 18.43 7.73 -6.94
C SER A 310 19.26 8.22 -8.12
N SER A 311 18.62 8.94 -9.05
CA SER A 311 19.30 9.64 -10.15
C SER A 311 20.10 10.85 -9.66
N LYS A 312 19.76 11.40 -8.50
CA LYS A 312 20.51 12.47 -7.83
C LYS A 312 21.35 11.89 -6.70
N GLN A 313 22.51 12.48 -6.47
CA GLN A 313 23.35 12.09 -5.34
C GLN A 313 22.66 12.41 -4.02
N ILE A 314 22.42 11.38 -3.20
CA ILE A 314 21.90 11.49 -1.84
C ILE A 314 23.06 11.27 -0.88
N ASN A 315 23.38 12.29 -0.06
CA ASN A 315 24.50 12.23 0.88
C ASN A 315 24.07 11.90 2.32
N GLU A 316 22.83 12.24 2.68
CA GLU A 316 22.32 12.09 4.03
C GLU A 316 20.83 11.73 4.01
N ILE A 317 20.43 10.89 4.97
CA ILE A 317 19.04 10.58 5.28
C ILE A 317 18.76 11.05 6.71
N THR A 318 17.63 11.71 6.91
CA THR A 318 17.20 12.13 8.25
C THR A 318 15.98 11.35 8.69
N ILE A 319 15.97 10.89 9.95
CA ILE A 319 14.80 10.28 10.58
C ILE A 319 14.27 11.25 11.61
N VAL A 320 13.00 11.61 11.48
CA VAL A 320 12.30 12.52 12.40
C VAL A 320 11.07 11.87 13.00
N SER A 321 10.67 12.33 14.19
CA SER A 321 9.33 12.03 14.73
C SER A 321 8.25 12.64 13.84
N GLN A 322 7.14 11.94 13.62
CA GLN A 322 6.07 12.48 12.77
C GLN A 322 5.36 13.68 13.42
N GLU A 323 5.28 13.72 14.75
CA GLU A 323 4.45 14.69 15.47
C GLU A 323 5.04 16.11 15.51
N ILE A 324 6.30 16.23 15.96
CA ILE A 324 6.97 17.52 16.16
C ILE A 324 8.21 17.70 15.28
N GLU A 325 8.42 16.78 14.33
CA GLU A 325 9.57 16.77 13.40
C GLU A 325 10.94 16.77 14.08
N GLU A 326 11.00 16.27 15.33
CA GLU A 326 12.26 16.12 16.06
C GLU A 326 13.19 15.12 15.36
N PRO A 327 14.45 15.49 15.03
CA PRO A 327 15.42 14.59 14.42
C PRO A 327 15.98 13.59 15.44
N ILE A 328 15.98 12.32 15.06
CA ILE A 328 16.41 11.18 15.88
C ILE A 328 17.73 10.63 15.36
N ALA A 329 17.89 10.64 14.04
CA ALA A 329 19.08 10.20 13.35
C ALA A 329 19.32 11.05 12.12
N LYS A 330 20.59 11.36 11.87
CA LYS A 330 21.11 11.78 10.58
C LYS A 330 22.11 10.73 10.15
N ILE A 331 21.86 10.11 9.00
CA ILE A 331 22.55 8.90 8.56
C ILE A 331 23.27 9.23 7.25
N PRO A 332 24.61 9.19 7.22
CA PRO A 332 25.34 9.39 5.98
C PRO A 332 25.07 8.24 5.00
N VAL A 333 24.95 8.57 3.72
CA VAL A 333 24.77 7.60 2.64
C VAL A 333 26.10 7.46 1.90
N LYS A 334 26.62 6.23 1.81
CA LYS A 334 27.85 5.89 1.09
C LYS A 334 27.54 4.85 0.02
N GLU A 335 27.78 5.20 -1.24
CA GLU A 335 27.49 4.32 -2.38
C GLU A 335 26.03 3.82 -2.39
N GLY A 336 25.08 4.69 -2.00
CA GLY A 336 23.67 4.36 -1.84
C GLY A 336 23.33 3.61 -0.55
N ASN A 337 24.29 3.03 0.16
CA ASN A 337 24.06 2.31 1.41
C ASN A 337 24.01 3.24 2.62
N PHE A 338 23.15 2.93 3.58
CA PHE A 338 23.07 3.62 4.85
C PHE A 338 22.87 2.65 6.01
N PHE A 339 23.43 2.98 7.16
CA PHE A 339 23.36 2.16 8.36
C PHE A 339 23.35 3.05 9.61
N TRP A 340 22.42 2.74 10.52
CA TRP A 340 22.26 3.41 11.79
C TRP A 340 21.88 2.42 12.87
N LYS A 341 22.45 2.63 14.06
CA LYS A 341 22.27 1.76 15.20
C LYS A 341 22.20 2.59 16.47
N SER A 342 21.28 2.27 17.38
CA SER A 342 21.10 3.02 18.61
C SER A 342 20.65 2.17 19.79
N LYS A 343 21.26 2.44 20.95
CA LYS A 343 20.84 1.92 22.26
C LYS A 343 19.82 2.83 22.96
N LYS A 344 19.48 3.98 22.37
CA LYS A 344 18.52 4.93 22.95
C LYS A 344 17.16 4.26 23.09
N ASN A 345 16.42 4.65 24.13
CA ASN A 345 15.05 4.19 24.31
C ASN A 345 14.12 4.88 23.31
N ILE A 346 13.87 4.24 22.16
CA ILE A 346 12.97 4.74 21.13
C ILE A 346 11.55 4.33 21.51
N THR A 347 10.68 5.32 21.73
CA THR A 347 9.27 5.10 22.03
C THR A 347 8.55 4.54 20.81
N LEU A 348 7.50 3.73 21.03
CA LEU A 348 6.63 3.34 19.92
C LEU A 348 5.93 4.60 19.40
N ASN A 349 6.23 4.99 18.16
CA ASN A 349 5.59 6.13 17.48
C ASN A 349 5.69 5.96 15.96
N ASN A 350 5.01 6.85 15.24
CA ASN A 350 5.24 7.04 13.82
C ASN A 350 6.43 7.98 13.60
N TYR A 351 7.26 7.60 12.63
CA TYR A 351 8.45 8.31 12.24
C TYR A 351 8.44 8.54 10.74
N ARG A 352 9.21 9.51 10.29
CA ARG A 352 9.37 9.85 8.90
C ARG A 352 10.85 9.76 8.53
N ILE A 353 11.15 8.96 7.51
CA ILE A 353 12.46 8.94 6.86
C ILE A 353 12.42 9.96 5.73
N ILE A 354 13.29 10.95 5.79
CA ILE A 354 13.39 12.06 4.83
C ILE A 354 14.63 11.83 3.97
N ILE A 355 14.41 11.79 2.66
CA ILE A 355 15.45 11.63 1.64
C ILE A 355 15.28 12.73 0.59
N GLY A 356 16.13 13.76 0.64
CA GLY A 356 15.93 14.97 -0.16
C GLY A 356 14.59 15.63 0.15
N GLN A 357 13.74 15.82 -0.86
CA GLN A 357 12.38 16.37 -0.71
C GLN A 357 11.29 15.28 -0.52
N LYS A 358 11.66 14.00 -0.61
CA LYS A 358 10.71 12.88 -0.46
C LYS A 358 10.76 12.34 0.96
N SER A 359 9.66 11.74 1.39
CA SER A 359 9.61 11.15 2.72
C SER A 359 8.64 9.98 2.81
N HIS A 360 8.94 9.02 3.69
CA HIS A 360 8.12 7.84 3.95
C HIS A 360 7.81 7.72 5.43
N ILE A 361 6.57 7.37 5.76
CA ILE A 361 6.12 7.20 7.15
C ILE A 361 6.24 5.72 7.53
N PHE A 362 6.78 5.44 8.70
CA PHE A 362 6.92 4.08 9.22
C PHE A 362 6.82 4.06 10.75
N VAL A 363 6.55 2.88 11.31
CA VAL A 363 6.49 2.67 12.76
C VAL A 363 7.85 2.19 13.24
N LEU A 364 8.31 2.72 14.37
CA LEU A 364 9.54 2.30 15.02
C LEU A 364 9.36 2.23 16.53
N SER A 365 10.13 1.37 17.15
CA SER A 365 10.23 1.23 18.60
C SER A 365 11.59 0.64 18.98
N LYS A 366 11.89 0.63 20.28
CA LYS A 366 13.10 -0.02 20.81
C LYS A 366 13.17 -1.49 20.39
N GLY A 367 14.33 -1.91 19.88
CA GLY A 367 14.63 -3.29 19.49
C GLY A 367 14.18 -3.67 18.09
N ASP A 368 13.62 -2.72 17.32
CA ASP A 368 13.30 -2.96 15.92
C ASP A 368 14.56 -3.03 15.05
N HIS A 369 14.53 -3.92 14.07
CA HIS A 369 15.54 -4.01 13.00
C HIS A 369 14.81 -3.83 11.69
N LEU A 370 15.02 -2.68 11.06
CA LEU A 370 14.38 -2.30 9.80
C LEU A 370 15.43 -2.20 8.70
N LYS A 371 15.11 -2.78 7.54
CA LYS A 371 15.90 -2.63 6.33
C LYS A 371 15.05 -2.00 5.23
N PHE A 372 15.56 -0.93 4.63
CA PHE A 372 14.88 -0.15 3.59
C PHE A 372 15.53 -0.38 2.22
N ASP A 373 14.73 -0.61 1.19
CA ASP A 373 15.11 -0.48 -0.20
C ASP A 373 14.30 0.69 -0.78
N ILE A 374 15.00 1.77 -1.13
CA ILE A 374 14.41 3.04 -1.52
C ILE A 374 14.80 3.34 -2.95
N LYS A 375 13.81 3.51 -3.82
CA LYS A 375 14.00 3.92 -5.21
C LYS A 375 13.35 5.29 -5.42
N ILE A 376 14.17 6.29 -5.76
CA ILE A 376 13.75 7.69 -5.89
C ILE A 376 14.05 8.25 -7.26
N ASP A 377 13.01 8.46 -8.05
CA ASP A 377 13.07 9.17 -9.32
C ASP A 377 12.06 10.31 -9.37
N PRO A 378 12.06 11.13 -10.45
CA PRO A 378 11.17 12.27 -10.54
C PRO A 378 9.66 11.94 -10.55
N LYS A 379 9.26 10.70 -10.88
CA LYS A 379 7.85 10.26 -10.97
C LYS A 379 7.47 9.27 -9.86
N ASN A 380 8.39 8.40 -9.44
CA ASN A 380 8.14 7.37 -8.43
C ASN A 380 9.03 7.56 -7.20
N PHE A 381 8.42 7.38 -6.04
CA PHE A 381 9.09 7.25 -4.75
C PHE A 381 8.62 5.94 -4.13
N LYS A 382 9.39 4.88 -4.33
CA LYS A 382 9.05 3.53 -3.85
C LYS A 382 9.93 3.20 -2.65
N VAL A 383 9.30 2.82 -1.54
CA VAL A 383 9.98 2.39 -0.32
C VAL A 383 9.50 0.98 0.02
N ILE A 384 10.41 0.03 -0.01
CA ILE A 384 10.18 -1.34 0.46
C ILE A 384 10.86 -1.47 1.81
N MET A 385 10.09 -1.87 2.82
CA MET A 385 10.57 -2.00 4.19
C MET A 385 10.50 -3.46 4.65
N LYS A 386 11.58 -3.91 5.30
CA LYS A 386 11.78 -5.28 5.77
C LYS A 386 12.06 -5.28 7.27
N GLY A 387 12.01 -6.48 7.86
CA GLY A 387 12.36 -6.70 9.25
C GLY A 387 11.14 -6.69 10.17
N THR A 388 11.31 -6.15 11.39
CA THR A 388 10.37 -6.38 12.50
C THR A 388 9.01 -5.69 12.33
N ARG A 389 8.84 -4.79 11.34
CA ARG A 389 7.63 -3.98 11.14
C ARG A 389 6.96 -4.12 9.76
N LYS A 390 7.23 -5.23 9.05
CA LYS A 390 6.72 -5.44 7.69
C LYS A 390 5.19 -5.36 7.61
N ALA A 391 4.48 -6.07 8.50
CA ALA A 391 3.02 -6.09 8.52
C ALA A 391 2.41 -4.70 8.77
N GLU A 392 3.02 -3.93 9.69
CA GLU A 392 2.61 -2.58 10.02
C GLU A 392 2.82 -1.62 8.84
N ASN A 393 3.94 -1.74 8.12
CA ASN A 393 4.19 -0.91 6.93
C ASN A 393 3.25 -1.25 5.78
N GLU A 394 2.96 -2.53 5.52
CA GLU A 394 1.95 -2.92 4.53
C GLU A 394 0.58 -2.37 4.90
N PHE A 395 0.18 -2.49 6.18
CA PHE A 395 -1.08 -1.96 6.68
C PHE A 395 -1.22 -0.44 6.49
N ILE A 396 -0.17 0.31 6.82
CA ILE A 396 -0.14 1.78 6.67
C ILE A 396 -0.10 2.19 5.19
N THR A 397 0.75 1.56 4.39
CA THR A 397 0.97 1.92 2.98
C THR A 397 -0.26 1.61 2.12
N ALA A 398 -0.90 0.47 2.35
CA ALA A 398 -2.13 0.10 1.64
C ALA A 398 -3.34 0.95 2.07
N ASN A 399 -3.18 1.87 3.03
CA ASN A 399 -4.27 2.60 3.68
C ASN A 399 -5.44 1.66 4.01
N SER A 400 -5.10 0.47 4.51
CA SER A 400 -6.02 -0.67 4.65
C SER A 400 -7.02 -0.39 5.76
N ASN A 401 -8.03 0.40 5.44
CA ASN A 401 -9.17 0.63 6.31
C ASN A 401 -10.22 -0.43 6.03
N ARG A 402 -10.72 -1.04 7.09
CA ARG A 402 -11.89 -1.90 6.97
C ARG A 402 -13.06 -1.05 6.48
N ASN A 403 -13.74 -1.51 5.43
CA ASN A 403 -15.03 -0.95 5.06
C ASN A 403 -16.00 -1.12 6.23
N SER A 404 -16.24 -0.03 6.94
CA SER A 404 -17.11 0.01 8.12
C SER A 404 -18.36 0.78 7.76
N LYS A 405 -19.50 0.08 7.68
CA LYS A 405 -20.81 0.74 7.53
C LYS A 405 -21.08 1.70 8.68
N PHE A 406 -20.56 1.40 9.87
CA PHE A 406 -20.72 2.24 11.04
C PHE A 406 -20.04 3.60 10.86
N TYR A 407 -18.76 3.61 10.48
CA TYR A 407 -18.01 4.86 10.30
C TYR A 407 -18.26 5.55 8.95
N SER A 408 -18.66 4.82 7.90
CA SER A 408 -18.91 5.41 6.57
C SER A 408 -20.33 5.96 6.40
N TRP A 409 -21.32 5.39 7.10
CA TRP A 409 -22.72 5.74 6.91
C TRP A 409 -23.44 6.07 8.21
N ILE A 410 -23.39 5.22 9.23
CA ILE A 410 -24.19 5.42 10.46
C ILE A 410 -23.78 6.72 11.18
N VAL A 411 -22.49 6.89 11.45
CA VAL A 411 -21.96 8.05 12.18
C VAL A 411 -22.08 9.34 11.35
N PRO A 412 -21.60 9.42 10.09
CA PRO A 412 -21.64 10.67 9.33
C PRO A 412 -23.06 11.12 8.98
N GLN A 413 -23.96 10.18 8.64
CA GLN A 413 -25.34 10.47 8.26
C GLN A 413 -26.29 10.55 9.46
N LYS A 414 -25.76 10.61 10.69
CA LYS A 414 -26.51 10.78 11.94
C LYS A 414 -27.68 9.80 12.07
N GLN A 415 -27.46 8.55 11.69
CA GLN A 415 -28.51 7.54 11.68
C GLN A 415 -28.91 7.14 13.10
N PHE A 416 -30.15 6.66 13.27
CA PHE A 416 -30.68 6.12 14.52
C PHE A 416 -30.78 7.10 15.70
N THR A 417 -30.80 8.41 15.45
CA THR A 417 -31.04 9.46 16.46
C THR A 417 -32.37 9.29 17.22
N ASN A 418 -33.37 8.63 16.62
CA ASN A 418 -34.64 8.33 17.29
C ASN A 418 -34.66 6.95 17.98
N THR A 419 -33.69 6.08 17.65
CA THR A 419 -33.61 4.66 18.05
C THR A 419 -32.21 4.32 18.59
N PRO A 420 -31.81 4.84 19.77
CA PRO A 420 -30.45 4.69 20.31
C PRO A 420 -30.02 3.24 20.55
N GLU A 421 -30.95 2.35 20.90
CA GLU A 421 -30.66 0.92 21.05
C GLU A 421 -30.05 0.31 19.78
N LYS A 422 -30.56 0.71 18.61
CA LYS A 422 -30.03 0.27 17.32
C LYS A 422 -28.63 0.80 17.10
N PHE A 423 -28.38 2.08 17.39
CA PHE A 423 -27.03 2.66 17.32
C PHE A 423 -26.02 1.86 18.16
N TYR A 424 -26.34 1.59 19.44
CA TYR A 424 -25.42 0.86 20.31
C TYR A 424 -25.25 -0.61 19.93
N ARG A 425 -26.27 -1.25 19.35
CA ARG A 425 -26.13 -2.59 18.79
C ARG A 425 -25.15 -2.61 17.63
N GLU A 426 -25.30 -1.71 16.66
CA GLU A 426 -24.38 -1.61 15.52
C GLU A 426 -22.96 -1.23 15.99
N ALA A 427 -22.84 -0.35 16.99
CA ALA A 427 -21.54 0.00 17.61
C ALA A 427 -20.84 -1.20 18.26
N LYS A 428 -21.59 -2.06 18.97
CA LYS A 428 -21.04 -3.31 19.55
C LYS A 428 -20.62 -4.31 18.47
N VAL A 429 -21.38 -4.43 17.39
CA VAL A 429 -21.01 -5.27 16.23
C VAL A 429 -19.73 -4.76 15.60
N GLU A 430 -19.66 -3.46 15.32
CA GLU A 430 -18.49 -2.77 14.77
C GLU A 430 -17.23 -3.02 15.60
N TRP A 431 -17.34 -2.89 16.93
CA TRP A 431 -16.27 -3.18 17.89
C TRP A 431 -15.80 -4.64 17.82
N LYS A 432 -16.72 -5.61 17.95
CA LYS A 432 -16.38 -7.04 17.91
C LYS A 432 -15.74 -7.47 16.58
N GLU A 433 -16.25 -6.96 15.47
CA GLU A 433 -15.64 -7.19 14.16
C GLU A 433 -14.25 -6.55 14.07
N GLY A 434 -14.04 -5.41 14.76
CA GLY A 434 -12.76 -4.69 14.80
C GLY A 434 -11.68 -5.51 15.50
N GLU A 435 -12.04 -6.06 16.65
CA GLU A 435 -11.17 -6.96 17.41
C GLU A 435 -10.85 -8.24 16.63
N LYS A 436 -11.86 -8.83 15.97
CA LYS A 436 -11.66 -10.00 15.12
C LYS A 436 -10.74 -9.69 13.93
N TYR A 437 -10.90 -8.51 13.32
CA TYR A 437 -10.04 -8.07 12.22
C TYR A 437 -8.58 -7.91 12.68
N LEU A 438 -8.33 -7.21 13.79
CA LEU A 438 -6.98 -7.02 14.32
C LEU A 438 -6.31 -8.32 14.76
N ALA A 439 -7.07 -9.28 15.29
CA ALA A 439 -6.56 -10.59 15.67
C ALA A 439 -6.16 -11.44 14.45
N ASN A 440 -6.86 -11.31 13.33
CA ASN A 440 -6.65 -12.12 12.13
C ASN A 440 -5.84 -11.42 11.03
N TYR A 441 -5.51 -10.13 11.19
CA TYR A 441 -4.74 -9.40 10.20
C TYR A 441 -3.32 -9.97 10.08
N ARG A 442 -2.92 -10.23 8.85
CA ARG A 442 -1.58 -10.68 8.46
C ARG A 442 -1.27 -10.28 7.03
N THR A 443 0.01 -10.25 6.70
CA THR A 443 0.47 -10.10 5.31
C THR A 443 0.18 -11.37 4.51
N LYS A 444 0.27 -11.28 3.17
CA LYS A 444 0.22 -12.44 2.27
C LYS A 444 1.28 -13.52 2.57
N GLU A 445 2.37 -13.13 3.24
CA GLU A 445 3.45 -14.00 3.70
C GLU A 445 3.24 -14.52 5.14
N ASN A 446 2.01 -14.48 5.66
CA ASN A 446 1.62 -14.99 6.98
C ASN A 446 2.29 -14.27 8.17
N ILE A 447 2.71 -13.01 7.99
CA ILE A 447 3.32 -12.19 9.06
C ILE A 447 2.25 -11.35 9.74
N TYR A 448 2.12 -11.49 11.06
CA TYR A 448 1.14 -10.77 11.87
C TYR A 448 1.75 -9.51 12.48
N PHE A 449 0.91 -8.60 12.97
CA PHE A 449 1.37 -7.43 13.72
C PHE A 449 2.17 -7.82 14.95
N ALA A 450 3.17 -7.01 15.28
CA ALA A 450 3.77 -7.06 16.60
C ALA A 450 2.71 -6.71 17.67
N ASP A 451 2.87 -7.28 18.86
CA ASP A 451 1.92 -7.12 19.96
C ASP A 451 1.68 -5.67 20.38
N ASP A 452 2.73 -4.85 20.34
CA ASP A 452 2.66 -3.45 20.75
C ASP A 452 1.86 -2.60 19.75
N PHE A 453 2.01 -2.85 18.45
CA PHE A 453 1.22 -2.20 17.40
C PHE A 453 -0.22 -2.69 17.38
N ARG A 454 -0.46 -4.00 17.57
CA ARG A 454 -1.82 -4.55 17.68
C ARG A 454 -2.58 -3.93 18.85
N LYS A 455 -1.93 -3.79 20.02
CA LYS A 455 -2.48 -3.09 21.18
C LYS A 455 -2.76 -1.62 20.88
N PHE A 456 -1.87 -0.93 20.18
CA PHE A 456 -2.11 0.44 19.73
C PHE A 456 -3.36 0.53 18.84
N GLN A 457 -3.51 -0.34 17.84
CA GLN A 457 -4.70 -0.33 16.96
C GLN A 457 -5.99 -0.61 17.74
N GLN A 458 -5.94 -1.54 18.70
CA GLN A 458 -7.06 -1.80 19.61
C GLN A 458 -7.45 -0.54 20.41
N GLN A 459 -6.45 0.17 20.95
CA GLN A 459 -6.67 1.44 21.64
C GLN A 459 -7.23 2.52 20.70
N LYS A 460 -6.71 2.61 19.47
CA LYS A 460 -7.21 3.55 18.46
C LYS A 460 -8.67 3.28 18.12
N ASN A 461 -9.05 2.02 17.93
CA ASN A 461 -10.44 1.62 17.70
C ASN A 461 -11.35 2.00 18.88
N ALA A 462 -10.87 1.80 20.12
CA ALA A 462 -11.63 2.17 21.31
C ALA A 462 -11.86 3.69 21.40
N VAL A 463 -10.83 4.49 21.09
CA VAL A 463 -10.92 5.95 21.01
C VAL A 463 -11.92 6.40 19.94
N ASN A 464 -11.85 5.81 18.74
CA ASN A 464 -12.77 6.13 17.65
C ASN A 464 -14.21 5.83 18.03
N MET A 465 -14.45 4.69 18.69
CA MET A 465 -15.76 4.30 19.17
C MET A 465 -16.28 5.27 20.25
N LEU A 466 -15.43 5.62 21.22
CA LEU A 466 -15.79 6.59 22.27
C LEU A 466 -16.10 7.98 21.70
N ASN A 467 -15.34 8.42 20.69
CA ASN A 467 -15.62 9.65 19.96
C ASN A 467 -16.97 9.60 19.25
N ALA A 468 -17.28 8.49 18.55
CA ALA A 468 -18.55 8.30 17.86
C ALA A 468 -19.74 8.28 18.83
N ILE A 469 -19.60 7.62 19.98
CA ILE A 469 -20.62 7.61 21.05
C ILE A 469 -20.83 9.02 21.59
N TYR A 470 -19.75 9.75 21.88
CA TYR A 470 -19.85 11.14 22.34
C TYR A 470 -20.58 12.02 21.32
N ASP A 471 -20.23 11.91 20.03
CA ASP A 471 -20.86 12.70 18.98
C ASP A 471 -22.35 12.35 18.82
N PHE A 472 -22.70 11.06 18.94
CA PHE A 472 -24.09 10.62 18.97
C PHE A 472 -24.88 11.23 20.15
N GLN A 473 -24.32 11.19 21.36
CA GLN A 473 -24.95 11.79 22.54
C GLN A 473 -25.08 13.31 22.43
N LYS A 474 -24.07 13.98 21.85
CA LYS A 474 -24.10 15.42 21.60
C LYS A 474 -25.25 15.84 20.67
N MET A 475 -25.61 14.98 19.71
CA MET A 475 -26.72 15.23 18.79
C MET A 475 -28.09 14.84 19.34
N THR A 476 -28.12 14.04 20.42
CA THR A 476 -29.35 13.48 20.99
C THR A 476 -29.55 14.00 22.40
N SER A 477 -28.96 13.34 23.40
CA SER A 477 -28.91 13.81 24.79
C SER A 477 -27.82 13.08 25.56
N PHE A 478 -27.14 13.79 26.46
CA PHE A 478 -26.28 13.17 27.47
C PHE A 478 -27.05 12.74 28.74
N ILE A 479 -28.18 13.38 29.01
CA ILE A 479 -28.89 13.29 30.30
C ILE A 479 -30.04 12.28 30.24
N ASP A 480 -30.74 12.22 29.10
CA ASP A 480 -31.87 11.31 28.94
C ASP A 480 -31.38 9.85 28.96
N LYS A 481 -31.91 9.07 29.91
CA LYS A 481 -31.60 7.65 30.14
C LYS A 481 -31.74 6.81 28.87
N LYS A 482 -32.63 7.20 27.93
CA LYS A 482 -32.82 6.52 26.65
C LYS A 482 -31.56 6.54 25.78
N PHE A 483 -30.75 7.59 25.87
CA PHE A 483 -29.54 7.83 25.06
C PHE A 483 -28.25 7.53 25.83
N VAL A 484 -28.34 6.95 27.02
CA VAL A 484 -27.15 6.58 27.80
C VAL A 484 -26.55 5.29 27.22
N PRO A 485 -25.24 5.25 26.93
CA PRO A 485 -24.60 4.06 26.41
C PRO A 485 -24.57 2.92 27.45
N PRO A 486 -24.57 1.65 27.02
CA PRO A 486 -24.46 0.52 27.93
C PRO A 486 -23.16 0.60 28.76
N LYS A 487 -23.29 0.62 30.10
CA LYS A 487 -22.15 0.80 31.03
C LYS A 487 -21.03 -0.22 30.82
N GLU A 488 -21.38 -1.49 30.63
CA GLU A 488 -20.40 -2.56 30.38
C GLU A 488 -19.55 -2.30 29.13
N PHE A 489 -20.19 -1.83 28.05
CA PHE A 489 -19.51 -1.54 26.79
C PHE A 489 -18.55 -0.35 26.94
N ILE A 490 -19.00 0.70 27.64
CA ILE A 490 -18.13 1.85 27.94
C ILE A 490 -16.96 1.44 28.83
N ASN A 491 -17.20 0.63 29.85
CA ASN A 491 -16.15 0.12 30.74
C ASN A 491 -15.13 -0.73 29.98
N GLU A 492 -15.58 -1.57 29.04
CA GLU A 492 -14.71 -2.34 28.15
C GLU A 492 -13.80 -1.40 27.34
N LEU A 493 -14.37 -0.43 26.62
CA LEU A 493 -13.61 0.54 25.82
C LEU A 493 -12.61 1.35 26.66
N GLN A 494 -13.03 1.82 27.84
CA GLN A 494 -12.17 2.57 28.75
C GLN A 494 -11.08 1.70 29.37
N SER A 495 -11.35 0.41 29.61
CA SER A 495 -10.35 -0.51 30.16
C SER A 495 -9.16 -0.69 29.22
N THR A 496 -9.41 -0.70 27.91
CA THR A 496 -8.39 -0.72 26.84
C THR A 496 -7.48 0.51 26.89
N LEU A 497 -7.99 1.63 27.42
CA LEU A 497 -7.28 2.92 27.50
C LEU A 497 -6.59 3.20 28.84
N LYS A 498 -6.59 2.28 29.80
CA LYS A 498 -5.95 2.48 31.12
C LYS A 498 -4.47 2.87 31.03
N LYS A 499 -3.75 2.35 30.02
CA LYS A 499 -2.33 2.65 29.76
C LYS A 499 -2.16 2.97 28.26
N PRO A 500 -2.43 4.21 27.83
CA PRO A 500 -2.35 4.58 26.42
C PRO A 500 -0.90 4.45 25.93
N SER A 501 -0.72 3.85 24.75
CA SER A 501 0.58 3.76 24.10
C SER A 501 1.08 5.14 23.66
N GLY A 502 2.40 5.36 23.62
CA GLY A 502 2.98 6.65 23.22
C GLY A 502 2.51 7.12 21.84
N ILE A 503 2.43 6.18 20.89
CA ILE A 503 1.86 6.39 19.54
C ILE A 503 0.38 6.79 19.58
N LEU A 504 -0.43 6.29 20.53
CA LEU A 504 -1.82 6.70 20.65
C LEU A 504 -1.93 8.18 21.03
N LEU A 505 -1.08 8.63 21.97
CA LEU A 505 -1.12 10.00 22.47
C LEU A 505 -0.85 11.04 21.35
N SER A 506 -0.05 10.68 20.35
CA SER A 506 0.25 11.54 19.20
C SER A 506 -0.89 11.62 18.18
N THR A 507 -1.84 10.68 18.20
CA THR A 507 -2.99 10.67 17.26
C THR A 507 -3.97 11.82 17.52
N GLN A 508 -4.55 12.37 16.45
CA GLN A 508 -5.56 13.43 16.56
C GLN A 508 -6.84 12.91 17.23
N GLU A 509 -7.21 11.67 16.95
CA GLU A 509 -8.41 11.01 17.47
C GLU A 509 -8.35 10.90 19.00
N TYR A 510 -7.19 10.56 19.56
CA TYR A 510 -6.99 10.51 21.01
C TYR A 510 -7.05 11.90 21.65
N LYS A 511 -6.40 12.90 21.04
CA LYS A 511 -6.40 14.28 21.53
C LYS A 511 -7.83 14.86 21.54
N ASN A 512 -8.59 14.59 20.49
CA ASN A 512 -10.01 14.94 20.40
C ASN A 512 -10.84 14.27 21.49
N TYR A 513 -10.65 12.96 21.70
CA TYR A 513 -11.32 12.23 22.76
C TYR A 513 -11.04 12.83 24.14
N ARG A 514 -9.77 13.14 24.44
CA ARG A 514 -9.37 13.74 25.72
C ARG A 514 -9.93 15.14 25.92
N ILE A 515 -9.97 15.97 24.87
CA ILE A 515 -10.57 17.31 24.95
C ILE A 515 -12.08 17.22 25.14
N LYS A 516 -12.79 16.35 24.40
CA LYS A 516 -14.24 16.13 24.57
C LYS A 516 -14.59 15.73 26.01
N ARG A 517 -13.77 14.87 26.63
CA ARG A 517 -13.87 14.48 28.06
C ARG A 517 -13.72 15.62 29.06
N PHE A 518 -13.12 16.75 28.67
CA PHE A 518 -13.01 17.93 29.53
C PHE A 518 -14.26 18.81 29.50
N LEU A 519 -15.09 18.66 28.47
CA LEU A 519 -16.27 19.47 28.27
C LEU A 519 -17.44 18.96 29.12
N PRO A 520 -18.29 19.86 29.64
CA PRO A 520 -19.50 19.47 30.34
C PRO A 520 -20.52 18.85 29.38
N GLU A 521 -21.30 17.90 29.90
CA GLU A 521 -22.35 17.20 29.15
C GLU A 521 -23.48 18.12 28.68
N GLU A 522 -23.79 19.18 29.43
CA GLU A 522 -24.81 20.18 29.08
C GLU A 522 -24.37 21.16 27.96
N GLY A 523 -23.13 21.05 27.49
CA GLY A 523 -22.54 22.00 26.54
C GLY A 523 -22.02 23.27 27.21
N THR A 524 -21.30 24.08 26.45
CA THR A 524 -20.66 25.31 26.96
C THR A 524 -20.44 26.33 25.85
N LYS A 525 -20.56 27.62 26.19
CA LYS A 525 -20.23 28.73 25.30
C LYS A 525 -18.73 28.98 25.17
N SER A 526 -17.92 28.42 26.08
CA SER A 526 -16.46 28.64 26.12
C SER A 526 -15.70 27.32 26.26
N PRO A 527 -15.85 26.38 25.30
CA PRO A 527 -15.23 25.06 25.38
C PRO A 527 -13.70 25.13 25.46
N ASP A 528 -13.08 26.07 24.75
CA ASP A 528 -11.63 26.17 24.67
C ASP A 528 -11.00 26.68 25.98
N SER A 529 -11.66 27.62 26.67
CA SER A 529 -11.22 28.08 28.00
C SER A 529 -11.26 26.95 29.03
N ILE A 530 -12.30 26.10 28.98
CA ILE A 530 -12.41 24.92 29.84
C ILE A 530 -11.31 23.92 29.49
N ALA A 531 -11.08 23.64 28.20
CA ALA A 531 -10.02 22.74 27.75
C ALA A 531 -8.65 23.21 28.27
N PHE A 532 -8.28 24.48 28.09
CA PHE A 532 -7.03 25.02 28.63
C PHE A 532 -6.94 24.89 30.14
N SER A 533 -7.99 25.25 30.89
CA SER A 533 -8.01 25.14 32.35
C SER A 533 -7.79 23.70 32.82
N LYS A 534 -8.44 22.73 32.17
CA LYS A 534 -8.29 21.31 32.49
C LYS A 534 -6.90 20.78 32.12
N ILE A 535 -6.36 21.16 30.96
CA ILE A 535 -5.00 20.80 30.53
C ILE A 535 -3.95 21.35 31.49
N SER A 536 -4.05 22.61 31.92
CA SER A 536 -3.10 23.23 32.86
C SER A 536 -3.06 22.54 34.23
N LYS A 537 -4.17 21.91 34.64
CA LYS A 537 -4.29 21.12 35.89
C LYS A 537 -3.78 19.68 35.76
N MET A 538 -3.46 19.21 34.55
CA MET A 538 -2.93 17.86 34.35
C MET A 538 -1.50 17.74 34.90
N PRO A 539 -1.08 16.53 35.34
CA PRO A 539 0.31 16.25 35.68
C PRO A 539 1.26 16.60 34.52
N LEU A 540 2.43 17.16 34.86
CA LEU A 540 3.47 17.50 33.88
C LEU A 540 4.02 16.24 33.20
N GLY A 541 3.76 16.09 31.90
CA GLY A 541 4.21 14.94 31.12
C GLY A 541 3.86 15.07 29.63
N LEU A 542 4.27 14.06 28.86
CA LEU A 542 4.12 14.01 27.40
C LEU A 542 2.69 14.25 26.95
N GLU A 543 1.71 13.57 27.56
CA GLU A 543 0.29 13.74 27.20
C GLU A 543 -0.17 15.19 27.36
N ARG A 544 0.22 15.86 28.45
CA ARG A 544 -0.16 17.26 28.68
C ARG A 544 0.44 18.17 27.61
N ASP A 545 1.72 18.01 27.28
CA ASP A 545 2.39 18.83 26.27
C ASP A 545 1.79 18.60 24.86
N GLN A 546 1.41 17.37 24.53
CA GLN A 546 0.74 17.03 23.27
C GLN A 546 -0.68 17.60 23.16
N LEU A 547 -1.45 17.58 24.26
CA LEU A 547 -2.78 18.18 24.31
C LEU A 547 -2.71 19.70 24.27
N LEU A 548 -1.79 20.30 25.02
CA LEU A 548 -1.59 21.75 25.04
C LEU A 548 -1.16 22.26 23.67
N SER A 549 -0.19 21.60 23.01
CA SER A 549 0.25 21.99 21.67
C SER A 549 -0.89 21.87 20.65
N TYR A 550 -1.64 20.77 20.67
CA TYR A 550 -2.79 20.58 19.79
C TYR A 550 -3.88 21.64 19.98
N GLN A 551 -4.29 21.90 21.23
CA GLN A 551 -5.31 22.91 21.53
C GLN A 551 -4.82 24.33 21.21
N LEU A 552 -3.55 24.63 21.49
CA LEU A 552 -2.96 25.93 21.23
C LEU A 552 -2.86 26.21 19.72
N ILE A 553 -2.38 25.25 18.92
CA ILE A 553 -2.33 25.37 17.45
C ILE A 553 -3.73 25.58 16.87
N LYS A 554 -4.71 24.77 17.29
CA LYS A 554 -6.10 24.92 16.86
C LYS A 554 -6.63 26.33 17.15
N MET A 555 -6.39 26.85 18.35
CA MET A 555 -6.86 28.19 18.72
C MET A 555 -6.12 29.30 17.97
N MET A 556 -4.82 29.14 17.77
CA MET A 556 -4.04 30.09 16.98
C MET A 556 -4.56 30.16 15.54
N ASP A 557 -4.88 29.03 14.93
CA ASP A 557 -5.42 28.97 13.57
C ASP A 557 -6.80 29.67 13.43
N LEU A 558 -7.64 29.57 14.46
CA LEU A 558 -8.96 30.21 14.48
C LEU A 558 -8.91 31.73 14.75
N ILE A 559 -7.88 32.22 15.42
CA ILE A 559 -7.75 33.65 15.75
C ILE A 559 -7.24 34.41 14.52
N LYS A 560 -8.09 35.28 13.97
CA LYS A 560 -7.78 36.11 12.80
C LYS A 560 -6.72 37.18 13.08
N ASP A 561 -6.71 37.76 14.28
CA ASP A 561 -5.80 38.83 14.65
C ASP A 561 -4.43 38.32 15.13
N GLU A 562 -3.36 38.83 14.52
CA GLU A 562 -1.99 38.40 14.81
C GLU A 562 -1.55 38.72 16.24
N GLN A 563 -1.94 39.89 16.76
CA GLN A 563 -1.52 40.32 18.10
C GLN A 563 -2.17 39.46 19.18
N GLN A 564 -3.47 39.19 19.06
CA GLN A 564 -4.20 38.29 19.95
C GLN A 564 -3.63 36.88 19.90
N ARG A 565 -3.31 36.38 18.70
CA ARG A 565 -2.70 35.07 18.52
C ARG A 565 -1.33 34.96 19.17
N ASN A 566 -0.46 35.96 18.96
CA ASN A 566 0.86 36.04 19.59
C ASN A 566 0.74 36.14 21.12
N LYS A 567 -0.22 36.93 21.63
CA LYS A 567 -0.49 37.05 23.08
C LYS A 567 -0.93 35.71 23.68
N LEU A 568 -1.81 34.97 23.00
CA LEU A 568 -2.23 33.64 23.43
C LEU A 568 -1.03 32.70 23.52
N PHE A 569 -0.19 32.66 22.49
CA PHE A 569 1.04 31.85 22.49
C PHE A 569 1.95 32.19 23.67
N LEU A 570 2.28 33.48 23.86
CA LEU A 570 3.14 33.93 24.96
C LEU A 570 2.59 33.56 26.34
N SER A 571 1.26 33.60 26.51
CA SER A 571 0.61 33.22 27.78
C SER A 571 0.68 31.72 28.10
N LYS A 572 0.96 30.87 27.11
CA LYS A 572 0.89 29.40 27.25
C LYS A 572 2.22 28.68 27.00
N VAL A 573 3.16 29.27 26.27
CA VAL A 573 4.44 28.62 25.90
C VAL A 573 5.27 28.21 27.13
N GLY A 574 5.15 28.93 28.25
CA GLY A 574 5.83 28.59 29.50
C GLY A 574 5.27 27.36 30.22
N GLU A 575 4.09 26.85 29.82
CA GLU A 575 3.46 25.70 30.47
C GLU A 575 3.99 24.34 29.97
N PHE A 576 4.75 24.31 28.86
CA PHE A 576 5.32 23.08 28.33
C PHE A 576 6.44 22.54 29.23
N LYS A 577 6.37 21.25 29.57
CA LYS A 577 7.47 20.58 30.28
C LYS A 577 8.67 20.36 29.35
N ASP A 578 8.42 19.79 28.18
CA ASP A 578 9.42 19.64 27.14
C ASP A 578 9.43 20.87 26.22
N LYS A 579 10.52 21.64 26.30
CA LYS A 579 10.74 22.86 25.50
C LYS A 579 10.63 22.62 23.99
N LYS A 580 10.78 21.38 23.51
CA LYS A 580 10.60 21.04 22.09
C LYS A 580 9.19 21.30 21.60
N TYR A 581 8.15 21.04 22.43
CA TYR A 581 6.78 21.37 22.06
C TYR A 581 6.57 22.88 21.97
N GLY A 582 7.16 23.66 22.89
CA GLY A 582 7.14 25.12 22.81
C GLY A 582 7.77 25.64 21.51
N LYS A 583 8.91 25.08 21.10
CA LYS A 583 9.56 25.41 19.82
C LYS A 583 8.73 24.99 18.61
N TYR A 584 8.14 23.79 18.64
CA TYR A 584 7.27 23.30 17.58
C TYR A 584 6.06 24.23 17.39
N VAL A 585 5.37 24.59 18.47
CA VAL A 585 4.23 25.52 18.44
C VAL A 585 4.67 26.91 17.97
N ALA A 586 5.85 27.39 18.36
CA ALA A 586 6.40 28.66 17.86
C ALA A 586 6.61 28.63 16.34
N GLY A 587 7.11 27.52 15.80
CA GLY A 587 7.22 27.32 14.35
C GLY A 587 5.87 27.34 13.66
N GLN A 588 4.87 26.65 14.22
CA GLN A 588 3.49 26.69 13.69
C GLN A 588 2.88 28.09 13.75
N LEU A 589 3.13 28.85 14.83
CA LEU A 589 2.70 30.24 14.94
C LEU A 589 3.32 31.09 13.82
N GLN A 590 4.62 30.94 13.54
CA GLN A 590 5.27 31.67 12.46
C GLN A 590 4.63 31.35 11.10
N VAL A 591 4.32 30.07 10.84
CA VAL A 591 3.62 29.64 9.62
C VAL A 591 2.25 30.29 9.51
N ILE A 592 1.43 30.23 10.57
CA ILE A 592 0.10 30.85 10.60
C ILE A 592 0.21 32.37 10.39
N ASN A 593 1.17 33.04 11.05
CA ASN A 593 1.40 34.48 10.89
C ASN A 593 1.81 34.85 9.46
N ASN A 594 2.67 34.03 8.82
CA ASN A 594 3.12 34.27 7.45
C ASN A 594 2.02 34.05 6.40
N GLN A 595 1.03 33.22 6.72
CA GLN A 595 -0.11 32.90 5.86
C GLN A 595 -1.31 33.84 6.05
N GLN A 596 -1.25 34.78 6.99
CA GLN A 596 -2.38 35.65 7.32
C GLN A 596 -2.78 36.57 6.15
N LYS A 597 -4.09 36.81 6.02
CA LYS A 597 -4.65 37.82 5.11
C LYS A 597 -3.98 39.18 5.30
N GLY A 598 -3.55 39.80 4.20
CA GLY A 598 -2.86 41.10 4.16
C GLY A 598 -1.34 41.04 4.31
N LYS A 599 -0.75 39.87 4.58
CA LYS A 599 0.71 39.69 4.54
C LYS A 599 1.23 39.70 3.09
N PRO A 600 2.44 40.20 2.85
CA PRO A 600 3.04 40.14 1.52
C PRO A 600 3.22 38.69 1.08
N PHE A 601 2.85 38.38 -0.17
CA PHE A 601 3.22 37.10 -0.76
C PHE A 601 4.75 37.04 -0.95
N PRO A 602 5.42 35.89 -0.75
CA PRO A 602 6.85 35.79 -0.95
C PRO A 602 7.27 36.25 -2.35
N ALA A 603 8.46 36.84 -2.47
CA ALA A 603 9.03 37.20 -3.76
C ALA A 603 9.38 35.91 -4.54
N ILE A 604 8.43 35.45 -5.35
CA ILE A 604 8.56 34.26 -6.20
C ILE A 604 8.62 34.71 -7.66
N ALA A 605 9.58 34.17 -8.39
CA ALA A 605 9.65 34.33 -9.82
C ALA A 605 8.93 33.17 -10.54
N PHE A 606 8.16 33.55 -11.54
CA PHE A 606 7.42 32.65 -12.42
C PHE A 606 7.94 32.81 -13.84
N PHE A 607 7.88 31.73 -14.60
CA PHE A 607 8.15 31.74 -16.04
C PHE A 607 6.88 31.35 -16.78
N ASP A 608 6.50 32.14 -17.77
CA ASP A 608 5.39 31.78 -18.65
C ASP A 608 5.80 30.74 -19.72
N GLN A 609 4.85 30.34 -20.56
CA GLN A 609 5.05 29.35 -21.61
C GLN A 609 6.15 29.76 -22.61
N SER A 610 6.28 31.07 -22.88
CA SER A 610 7.34 31.62 -23.74
C SER A 610 8.72 31.60 -23.07
N GLY A 611 8.78 31.33 -21.77
CA GLY A 611 9.99 31.40 -20.97
C GLY A 611 10.30 32.81 -20.45
N LYS A 612 9.37 33.75 -20.54
CA LYS A 612 9.54 35.10 -19.98
C LYS A 612 9.31 35.06 -18.46
N LYS A 613 10.26 35.63 -17.72
CA LYS A 613 10.21 35.77 -16.26
C LYS A 613 9.21 36.86 -15.87
N PHE A 614 8.37 36.59 -14.88
CA PHE A 614 7.43 37.53 -14.29
C PHE A 614 7.21 37.25 -12.80
N ASN A 615 6.55 38.17 -12.10
CA ASN A 615 6.13 38.05 -10.71
C ASN A 615 4.63 38.37 -10.58
N LEU A 616 4.04 38.16 -9.41
CA LEU A 616 2.61 38.42 -9.23
C LEU A 616 2.22 39.90 -9.35
N THR A 617 3.17 40.84 -9.27
CA THR A 617 2.87 42.26 -9.49
C THR A 617 2.45 42.54 -10.95
N LYS A 618 2.70 41.61 -11.89
CA LYS A 618 2.10 41.61 -13.24
C LYS A 618 0.57 41.70 -13.20
N PHE A 619 -0.07 41.20 -12.14
CA PHE A 619 -1.53 41.14 -11.99
C PHE A 619 -2.07 42.19 -11.01
N LYS A 620 -1.29 43.23 -10.69
CA LYS A 620 -1.73 44.30 -9.78
C LYS A 620 -3.09 44.86 -10.23
N GLY A 621 -4.01 45.03 -9.28
CA GLY A 621 -5.40 45.41 -9.54
C GLY A 621 -6.36 44.23 -9.70
N LYS A 622 -5.87 43.00 -9.80
CA LYS A 622 -6.69 41.79 -9.95
C LYS A 622 -6.49 40.82 -8.79
N TYR A 623 -7.52 40.04 -8.47
CA TYR A 623 -7.36 38.85 -7.65
C TYR A 623 -6.66 37.76 -8.47
N VAL A 624 -5.71 37.05 -7.86
CA VAL A 624 -5.03 35.92 -8.49
C VAL A 624 -5.37 34.65 -7.73
N VAL A 625 -6.14 33.75 -8.36
CA VAL A 625 -6.42 32.41 -7.87
C VAL A 625 -5.31 31.50 -8.39
N ILE A 626 -4.47 30.98 -7.50
CA ILE A 626 -3.27 30.22 -7.86
C ILE A 626 -3.46 28.74 -7.50
N ASP A 627 -3.20 27.87 -8.47
CA ASP A 627 -3.05 26.42 -8.30
C ASP A 627 -1.57 26.04 -8.34
N PHE A 628 -1.00 25.63 -7.20
CA PHE A 628 0.34 25.06 -7.14
C PHE A 628 0.28 23.54 -7.30
N TRP A 629 0.94 23.05 -8.36
CA TRP A 629 0.86 21.64 -8.78
C TRP A 629 2.20 21.13 -9.34
N ALA A 630 2.25 19.84 -9.69
CA ALA A 630 3.38 19.27 -10.42
C ALA A 630 2.94 18.11 -11.32
N THR A 631 3.71 17.81 -12.36
CA THR A 631 3.37 16.75 -13.34
C THR A 631 3.25 15.34 -12.74
N TRP A 632 3.93 15.11 -11.61
CA TRP A 632 3.90 13.85 -10.85
C TRP A 632 2.80 13.80 -9.78
N CYS A 633 2.06 14.89 -9.56
CA CYS A 633 0.99 14.95 -8.56
C CYS A 633 -0.34 14.44 -9.15
N GLY A 634 -0.70 13.19 -8.86
CA GLY A 634 -1.97 12.58 -9.27
C GLY A 634 -3.21 13.40 -8.86
N PRO A 635 -3.39 13.72 -7.56
CA PRO A 635 -4.54 14.52 -7.11
C PRO A 635 -4.62 15.91 -7.76
N CYS A 636 -3.49 16.55 -8.07
CA CYS A 636 -3.49 17.85 -8.75
C CYS A 636 -4.06 17.73 -10.18
N LYS A 637 -3.75 16.63 -10.87
CA LYS A 637 -4.28 16.36 -12.22
C LYS A 637 -5.77 16.08 -12.20
N GLU A 638 -6.28 15.44 -11.14
CA GLU A 638 -7.71 15.22 -10.94
C GLU A 638 -8.48 16.54 -10.73
N THR A 639 -7.89 17.52 -10.04
CA THR A 639 -8.52 18.84 -9.81
C THR A 639 -8.38 19.82 -10.97
N THR A 640 -7.43 19.60 -11.89
CA THR A 640 -7.15 20.52 -13.00
C THR A 640 -8.38 20.82 -13.86
N PRO A 641 -9.18 19.83 -14.32
CA PRO A 641 -10.37 20.10 -15.15
C PRO A 641 -11.42 20.98 -14.45
N VAL A 642 -11.59 20.81 -13.14
CA VAL A 642 -12.53 21.61 -12.35
C VAL A 642 -12.02 23.04 -12.19
N PHE A 643 -10.71 23.22 -11.99
CA PHE A 643 -10.09 24.55 -11.97
C PHE A 643 -10.25 25.29 -13.30
N GLU A 644 -10.06 24.59 -14.42
CA GLU A 644 -10.27 25.14 -15.76
C GLU A 644 -11.74 25.50 -16.05
N TYR A 645 -12.68 24.72 -15.52
CA TYR A 645 -14.11 25.05 -15.58
C TYR A 645 -14.39 26.39 -14.91
N PHE A 646 -13.91 26.61 -13.67
CA PHE A 646 -14.09 27.90 -12.98
C PHE A 646 -13.37 29.04 -13.70
N ALA A 647 -12.17 28.81 -14.22
CA ALA A 647 -11.46 29.83 -14.99
C ALA A 647 -12.23 30.27 -16.25
N ASN A 648 -12.94 29.35 -16.91
CA ASN A 648 -13.86 29.68 -18.01
C ASN A 648 -15.11 30.42 -17.50
N HIS A 649 -15.69 29.95 -16.39
CA HIS A 649 -16.90 30.57 -15.80
C HIS A 649 -16.68 32.04 -15.46
N TYR A 650 -15.51 32.40 -14.95
CA TYR A 650 -15.14 33.76 -14.60
C TYR A 650 -14.30 34.48 -15.67
N ALA A 651 -14.21 33.96 -16.89
CA ALA A 651 -13.37 34.54 -17.94
C ALA A 651 -13.77 35.99 -18.32
N TYR A 652 -15.02 36.38 -18.06
CA TYR A 652 -15.53 37.72 -18.30
C TYR A 652 -15.22 38.73 -17.18
N ASP A 653 -14.71 38.28 -16.03
CA ASP A 653 -14.32 39.17 -14.93
C ASP A 653 -12.87 39.63 -15.11
N ASP A 654 -12.70 40.86 -15.57
CA ASP A 654 -11.39 41.47 -15.80
C ASP A 654 -10.60 41.71 -14.51
N LYS A 655 -11.23 41.58 -13.33
CA LYS A 655 -10.63 41.75 -12.01
C LYS A 655 -10.08 40.45 -11.42
N MET A 656 -10.12 39.33 -12.15
CA MET A 656 -9.62 38.05 -11.67
C MET A 656 -8.70 37.36 -12.70
N VAL A 657 -7.72 36.61 -12.20
CA VAL A 657 -6.82 35.79 -13.00
C VAL A 657 -6.69 34.42 -12.34
N PHE A 658 -6.86 33.37 -13.13
CA PHE A 658 -6.53 32.01 -12.73
C PHE A 658 -5.11 31.68 -13.21
N LEU A 659 -4.24 31.34 -12.27
CA LEU A 659 -2.83 31.04 -12.51
C LEU A 659 -2.54 29.59 -12.08
N SER A 660 -2.08 28.77 -13.01
CA SER A 660 -1.52 27.46 -12.70
C SER A 660 0.00 27.57 -12.60
N ALA A 661 0.56 27.18 -11.47
CA ALA A 661 1.97 27.34 -11.12
C ALA A 661 2.61 25.98 -10.83
N SER A 662 3.34 25.43 -11.80
CA SER A 662 4.07 24.19 -11.64
C SER A 662 5.30 24.40 -10.75
N ILE A 663 5.47 23.52 -9.76
CA ILE A 663 6.66 23.39 -8.91
C ILE A 663 7.53 22.21 -9.34
N ASP A 664 7.41 21.75 -10.59
CA ASP A 664 8.29 20.70 -11.12
C ASP A 664 9.76 21.15 -11.06
N GLU A 665 10.66 20.31 -10.57
CA GLU A 665 12.10 20.64 -10.59
C GLU A 665 12.63 20.76 -12.04
N ASP A 666 12.04 20.01 -12.98
CA ASP A 666 12.40 20.00 -14.39
C ASP A 666 11.34 20.72 -15.23
N LYS A 667 11.69 21.94 -15.66
CA LYS A 667 10.86 22.80 -16.51
C LYS A 667 10.41 22.12 -17.81
N ASN A 668 11.19 21.20 -18.37
CA ASN A 668 10.83 20.54 -19.62
C ASN A 668 9.64 19.59 -19.46
N LYS A 669 9.49 18.97 -18.29
CA LYS A 669 8.33 18.10 -17.99
C LYS A 669 7.04 18.89 -17.95
N TRP A 670 7.07 20.03 -17.28
CA TRP A 670 5.95 20.96 -17.27
C TRP A 670 5.59 21.39 -18.70
N LYS A 671 6.57 21.84 -19.50
CA LYS A 671 6.33 22.23 -20.90
C LYS A 671 5.69 21.11 -21.73
N LEU A 672 6.13 19.86 -21.54
CA LEU A 672 5.57 18.72 -22.25
C LEU A 672 4.10 18.46 -21.84
N ASP A 673 3.79 18.54 -20.55
CA ASP A 673 2.44 18.29 -20.01
C ASP A 673 1.42 19.35 -20.49
N ILE A 674 1.87 20.59 -20.73
CA ILE A 674 1.00 21.69 -21.19
C ILE A 674 0.96 21.88 -22.71
N LYS A 675 1.82 21.20 -23.50
CA LYS A 675 2.04 21.48 -24.94
C LYS A 675 0.76 21.52 -25.78
N ASN A 676 -0.24 20.71 -25.42
CA ASN A 676 -1.50 20.60 -26.16
C ASN A 676 -2.74 21.05 -25.34
N LYS A 677 -2.54 21.67 -24.17
CA LYS A 677 -3.65 22.14 -23.33
C LYS A 677 -4.16 23.49 -23.83
N LYS A 678 -5.40 23.52 -24.32
CA LYS A 678 -6.14 24.75 -24.60
C LYS A 678 -6.92 25.13 -23.35
N THR A 679 -6.51 26.17 -22.66
CA THR A 679 -7.07 26.54 -21.35
C THR A 679 -7.07 28.06 -21.17
N PRO A 680 -8.11 28.66 -20.54
CA PRO A 680 -8.11 30.06 -20.15
C PRO A 680 -7.15 30.34 -18.97
N VAL A 681 -6.68 29.30 -18.29
CA VAL A 681 -5.79 29.40 -17.13
C VAL A 681 -4.40 29.79 -17.59
N GLN A 682 -3.83 30.83 -16.99
CA GLN A 682 -2.46 31.21 -17.28
C GLN A 682 -1.49 30.16 -16.71
N GLN A 683 -0.74 29.50 -17.58
CA GLN A 683 0.24 28.48 -17.19
C GLN A 683 1.59 29.12 -16.86
N SER A 684 2.19 28.69 -15.76
CA SER A 684 3.50 29.15 -15.31
C SER A 684 4.31 28.06 -14.61
N TRP A 685 5.62 28.29 -14.54
CA TRP A 685 6.57 27.46 -13.80
C TRP A 685 7.31 28.30 -12.76
N VAL A 686 7.41 27.79 -11.54
CA VAL A 686 8.07 28.47 -10.43
C VAL A 686 9.58 28.23 -10.49
N GLU A 687 10.38 29.29 -10.40
CA GLU A 687 11.85 29.21 -10.50
C GLU A 687 12.47 28.36 -9.38
N ASP A 688 11.99 28.54 -8.14
CA ASP A 688 12.40 27.78 -6.97
C ASP A 688 11.25 26.88 -6.50
N PRO A 689 11.34 25.55 -6.67
CA PRO A 689 10.30 24.62 -6.26
C PRO A 689 10.03 24.63 -4.74
N ASN A 690 10.97 25.14 -3.93
CA ASN A 690 10.82 25.27 -2.48
C ASN A 690 10.35 26.67 -2.05
N ALA A 691 9.99 27.55 -2.98
CA ALA A 691 9.64 28.94 -2.66
C ALA A 691 8.48 29.06 -1.67
N LEU A 692 7.56 28.09 -1.66
CA LEU A 692 6.42 28.03 -0.74
C LEU A 692 6.76 27.52 0.66
N ALA A 693 7.94 26.94 0.87
CA ALA A 693 8.39 26.49 2.20
C ALA A 693 8.50 27.67 3.19
N LYS A 694 8.72 28.91 2.68
CA LYS A 694 8.70 30.15 3.49
C LYS A 694 7.32 30.45 4.09
N LEU A 695 6.27 29.96 3.44
CA LEU A 695 4.90 29.99 3.95
C LEU A 695 4.55 28.72 4.73
N GLY A 696 5.49 27.79 4.97
CA GLY A 696 5.20 26.51 5.62
C GLY A 696 4.35 25.56 4.77
N VAL A 697 4.29 25.77 3.47
CA VAL A 697 3.55 24.89 2.55
C VAL A 697 4.51 23.84 2.00
N ASN A 698 4.31 22.60 2.45
CA ASN A 698 5.19 21.46 2.13
C ASN A 698 4.48 20.35 1.33
N ALA A 699 3.26 20.59 0.85
CA ALA A 699 2.47 19.64 0.09
C ALA A 699 1.61 20.32 -0.98
N ILE A 700 1.37 19.60 -2.08
CA ILE A 700 0.47 19.95 -3.18
C ILE A 700 -0.59 18.84 -3.36
N PRO A 701 -1.78 19.12 -3.93
CA PRO A 701 -2.23 20.40 -4.51
C PRO A 701 -2.41 21.49 -3.43
N ARG A 702 -2.08 22.73 -3.79
CA ARG A 702 -2.29 23.90 -2.92
C ARG A 702 -2.90 25.05 -3.70
N PHE A 703 -4.06 25.52 -3.23
CA PHE A 703 -4.75 26.67 -3.80
C PHE A 703 -4.60 27.89 -2.89
N MET A 704 -4.41 29.06 -3.51
CA MET A 704 -4.30 30.35 -2.81
C MET A 704 -5.03 31.45 -3.57
N ILE A 705 -5.49 32.48 -2.85
CA ILE A 705 -5.93 33.74 -3.46
C ILE A 705 -5.01 34.86 -2.98
N ILE A 706 -4.53 35.64 -3.95
CA ILE A 706 -3.77 36.87 -3.76
C ILE A 706 -4.69 38.04 -4.11
N ASP A 707 -4.68 39.08 -3.29
CA ASP A 707 -5.47 40.30 -3.49
C ASP A 707 -4.86 41.23 -4.55
N ARG A 708 -5.58 42.33 -4.81
CA ARG A 708 -5.27 43.32 -5.86
C ARG A 708 -3.96 44.07 -5.58
N GLU A 709 -3.54 44.13 -4.33
CA GLU A 709 -2.30 44.75 -3.89
C GLU A 709 -1.10 43.77 -3.96
N GLY A 710 -1.34 42.50 -4.32
CA GLY A 710 -0.32 41.46 -4.35
C GLY A 710 -0.02 40.84 -2.98
N LYS A 711 -0.92 41.01 -2.02
CA LYS A 711 -0.85 40.41 -0.68
C LYS A 711 -1.72 39.17 -0.60
N ILE A 712 -1.49 38.34 0.40
CA ILE A 712 -2.25 37.13 0.62
C ILE A 712 -3.70 37.51 0.98
N TYR A 713 -4.69 37.03 0.22
CA TYR A 713 -6.10 37.09 0.61
C TYR A 713 -6.49 35.85 1.41
N ASN A 714 -6.13 34.67 0.88
CA ASN A 714 -6.29 33.38 1.53
C ASN A 714 -5.15 32.43 1.10
N ALA A 715 -4.28 32.06 2.04
CA ALA A 715 -3.15 31.17 1.77
C ALA A 715 -3.54 29.68 1.72
N ASN A 716 -4.73 29.29 2.18
CA ASN A 716 -5.23 27.91 2.22
C ASN A 716 -6.64 27.86 1.63
N PHE A 717 -6.75 28.23 0.36
CA PHE A 717 -8.03 28.27 -0.34
C PHE A 717 -8.55 26.84 -0.58
N PRO A 718 -9.87 26.59 -0.51
CA PRO A 718 -10.43 25.27 -0.80
C PRO A 718 -10.05 24.77 -2.19
N ARG A 719 -10.17 23.46 -2.39
CA ARG A 719 -9.98 22.89 -3.71
C ARG A 719 -11.15 23.22 -4.62
N PRO A 720 -10.95 23.26 -5.95
CA PRO A 720 -12.03 23.53 -6.91
C PRO A 720 -13.19 22.54 -6.82
N ASP A 721 -12.95 21.29 -6.40
CA ASP A 721 -13.96 20.26 -6.19
C ASP A 721 -14.66 20.33 -4.81
N ASP A 722 -14.24 21.23 -3.92
CA ASP A 722 -14.93 21.48 -2.65
C ASP A 722 -16.19 22.32 -2.87
N SER A 723 -17.27 21.99 -2.15
CA SER A 723 -18.59 22.62 -2.34
C SER A 723 -18.62 24.13 -2.06
N ASN A 724 -17.69 24.65 -1.26
CA ASN A 724 -17.63 26.06 -0.88
C ASN A 724 -16.63 26.88 -1.72
N PHE A 725 -16.00 26.29 -2.74
CA PHE A 725 -15.02 26.99 -3.57
C PHE A 725 -15.63 28.20 -4.29
N GLN A 726 -16.76 27.97 -4.97
CA GLN A 726 -17.47 29.01 -5.72
C GLN A 726 -17.97 30.11 -4.80
N ASP A 727 -18.61 29.75 -3.67
CA ASP A 727 -19.14 30.71 -2.70
C ASP A 727 -18.06 31.70 -2.24
N LEU A 728 -16.86 31.20 -1.93
CA LEU A 728 -15.75 32.04 -1.48
C LEU A 728 -15.16 32.94 -2.58
N ILE A 729 -15.22 32.52 -3.85
CA ILE A 729 -14.86 33.38 -4.99
C ILE A 729 -15.91 34.47 -5.16
N ASP A 730 -17.19 34.12 -5.07
CA ASP A 730 -18.29 35.06 -5.27
C ASP A 730 -18.38 36.12 -4.17
N GLU A 731 -17.91 35.79 -2.95
CA GLU A 731 -17.74 36.69 -1.80
C GLU A 731 -16.58 37.69 -1.94
N LEU A 732 -15.71 37.57 -2.95
CA LEU A 732 -14.60 38.50 -3.13
C LEU A 732 -15.11 39.94 -3.33
N PRO A 733 -14.58 40.94 -2.61
CA PRO A 733 -15.02 42.33 -2.73
C PRO A 733 -14.91 42.86 -4.17
N ARG A 734 -16.07 43.13 -4.81
CA ARG A 734 -16.14 43.60 -6.22
C ARG A 734 -16.07 45.13 -6.37
N LYS A 735 -16.27 45.89 -5.29
CA LYS A 735 -16.14 47.36 -5.22
C LYS A 735 -15.02 47.77 -4.26
N GLU A 736 -14.30 48.83 -4.59
CA GLU A 736 -13.56 49.61 -3.60
C GLU A 736 -14.57 50.24 -2.64
N THR A 737 -14.79 49.63 -1.48
CA THR A 737 -15.39 50.35 -0.36
C THR A 737 -14.39 51.41 0.08
N PHE A 738 -14.53 52.62 -0.44
CA PHE A 738 -14.03 53.81 0.23
C PHE A 738 -14.63 53.81 1.64
N LYS A 739 -13.78 53.65 2.66
CA LYS A 739 -14.15 54.03 4.01
C LYS A 739 -14.37 55.54 3.99
N LEU A 740 -15.63 55.97 4.01
CA LEU A 740 -15.95 57.32 4.45
C LEU A 740 -15.72 57.34 5.96
N GLU A 741 -14.61 57.94 6.38
CA GLU A 741 -14.46 58.40 7.76
C GLU A 741 -15.48 59.55 7.94
N PHE A 742 -16.43 59.35 8.85
CA PHE A 742 -17.32 60.38 9.38
C PHE A 742 -17.00 60.62 10.84
#